data_AF-A0A5E4PJC7-F1
#
_entry.id   AF-A0A5E4PJC7-F1
#
_cell.length_a   1.000
_cell.length_b   1.000
_cell.length_c   1.000
_cell.angle_alpha   90.00
_cell.angle_beta   90.00
_cell.angle_gamma   90.00
#
_symmetry.space_group_name_H-M   'P 1'
#
loop_
_entity.id
_entity.type
_entity.pdbx_description
1 polymer ?
#
loop_
_entity_poly.entity_id
_entity_poly.type
_entity_poly.pdbx_seq_one_letter_code
_entity_poly.pdbx_strand_id
1 'polypeptide(L)'
;MEVRHDEQPEVLHEKVRVENAKEIRGGDELRNINSYEYLLRIFQALENVVRDTLHQDPRSVSLPKGFFPLDQIYELFKEYSDYNPGYAYGDLYTRFILDLEDNLEKIKEYVTNERLNLEQDNELQRARVINYTSNIAQSEGTVKKMNEDGKRLAEEALRENAARAEFLEAIRRTGIKTIYANPNKGLERAGKMVEDIVEETLHTSQEIEETITKRMKRGSGILTRDLNKTTPQYEGSGIARFSAMMSSTYKPQSTTSMASIRTYDYKLDVNGDHRTDIPMEYRFGTQGQYHDKQPRVSPLFEDFLEVQQLEREANPPLGPSTRITHIYFNNLGYDRDDMEGKRESRLSMKLHDLEKRHPNVAVITLPADKGMMDKHLLEDHHQSIRVQDAIDDILAIANGTSPRDIKDFHISDDIKQLLYGTDEYSEHGYNTVTENTVLIGLLEETFKKLGVDPDTRATISPAEMQAIYFHFVKYELTNYIIETLKPASFNMSCKDAIDRGGVSSAYYNLMKSLEEGTPISKEEFHRALHAAPTLVKGRGMNHHTKLIWNAVDMYLNGLDKKGIQPEPWMAEWRDKHAPNHTKVRILKDLDDYIGKRDTDQRDKFGMFAKFDKGIKLSAARKLRDLVANPDNNDIEFTPKEWGALNDKRLSKILSEMLKTGFVTKEQIHVQGQEKLSHSM
;
A
#
# COMPACT_ATOMS: atom_id res chain seq x y z
N MET A 1 8.39 -43.20 -24.92
CA MET A 1 8.81 -41.82 -25.22
C MET A 1 8.55 -41.03 -23.96
N GLU A 2 9.51 -41.03 -23.04
CA GLU A 2 9.42 -40.27 -21.79
C GLU A 2 9.68 -38.81 -22.13
N VAL A 3 8.68 -37.97 -21.91
CA VAL A 3 8.83 -36.52 -21.96
C VAL A 3 9.60 -36.12 -20.71
N ARG A 4 10.88 -35.79 -20.89
CA ARG A 4 11.65 -35.10 -19.85
C ARG A 4 11.05 -33.72 -19.71
N HIS A 5 10.45 -33.44 -18.55
CA HIS A 5 10.24 -32.08 -18.12
C HIS A 5 11.63 -31.49 -17.85
N ASP A 6 12.03 -30.52 -18.67
CA ASP A 6 13.16 -29.66 -18.35
C ASP A 6 12.78 -28.90 -17.06
N GLU A 7 13.46 -29.26 -15.97
CA GLU A 7 13.47 -28.45 -14.75
C GLU A 7 13.98 -27.06 -15.14
N GLN A 8 13.10 -26.06 -15.10
CA GLN A 8 13.53 -24.67 -15.14
C GLN A 8 14.48 -24.44 -13.94
N PRO A 9 15.58 -23.68 -14.12
CA PRO A 9 16.51 -23.40 -13.03
C PRO A 9 15.88 -22.41 -12.06
N GLU A 10 15.03 -22.92 -11.17
CA GLU A 10 14.38 -22.14 -10.13
C GLU A 10 15.07 -22.37 -8.77
N VAL A 11 15.34 -21.26 -8.06
CA VAL A 11 15.44 -21.18 -6.59
C VAL A 11 16.68 -21.75 -5.87
N LEU A 12 17.91 -21.68 -6.42
CA LEU A 12 19.12 -21.92 -5.61
C LEU A 12 19.81 -20.64 -5.11
N HIS A 13 19.78 -19.55 -5.87
CA HIS A 13 20.33 -18.26 -5.43
C HIS A 13 19.34 -17.42 -4.58
N GLU A 14 18.04 -17.70 -4.67
CA GLU A 14 16.98 -16.83 -4.16
C GLU A 14 16.62 -17.08 -2.69
N LYS A 15 16.51 -18.36 -2.27
CA LYS A 15 16.29 -18.73 -0.85
C LYS A 15 17.43 -18.27 0.07
N VAL A 16 18.67 -18.35 -0.42
CA VAL A 16 19.89 -18.07 0.36
C VAL A 16 20.02 -16.59 0.77
N ARG A 17 19.32 -15.64 0.13
CA ARG A 17 19.44 -14.20 0.46
C ARG A 17 18.32 -13.61 1.33
N VAL A 18 17.11 -14.19 1.33
CA VAL A 18 16.04 -13.72 2.23
C VAL A 18 16.27 -14.21 3.66
N GLU A 19 16.79 -15.42 3.83
CA GLU A 19 17.13 -15.99 5.14
C GLU A 19 18.23 -15.19 5.86
N ASN A 20 19.21 -14.67 5.10
CA ASN A 20 20.29 -13.84 5.63
C ASN A 20 19.89 -12.35 5.83
N ALA A 21 18.62 -11.97 5.68
CA ALA A 21 18.18 -10.58 5.85
C ALA A 21 18.46 -10.02 7.26
N LYS A 22 18.55 -10.89 8.29
CA LYS A 22 18.95 -10.50 9.65
C LYS A 22 20.40 -10.02 9.75
N GLU A 23 21.24 -10.39 8.78
CA GLU A 23 22.67 -10.02 8.70
C GLU A 23 22.92 -8.69 7.98
N ILE A 24 21.89 -8.10 7.35
CA ILE A 24 21.99 -6.78 6.71
C ILE A 24 22.33 -5.73 7.76
N ARG A 25 23.44 -5.00 7.56
CA ARG A 25 24.07 -4.14 8.56
C ARG A 25 23.36 -2.80 8.74
N GLY A 26 22.65 -2.34 7.71
CA GLY A 26 21.96 -1.05 7.74
C GLY A 26 21.21 -0.72 6.47
N GLY A 27 20.63 0.48 6.42
CA GLY A 27 19.76 0.88 5.30
C GLY A 27 20.45 1.13 3.97
N ASP A 28 21.74 1.48 3.95
CA ASP A 28 22.48 1.62 2.69
C ASP A 28 22.70 0.26 2.01
N GLU A 29 23.11 -0.76 2.78
CA GLU A 29 23.21 -2.14 2.30
C GLU A 29 21.85 -2.71 1.87
N LEU A 30 20.79 -2.49 2.66
CA LEU A 30 19.43 -2.88 2.29
C LEU A 30 19.01 -2.27 0.95
N ARG A 31 19.21 -0.96 0.78
CA ARG A 31 18.93 -0.27 -0.49
C ARG A 31 19.74 -0.90 -1.62
N ASN A 32 21.03 -1.12 -1.41
CA ASN A 32 21.93 -1.60 -2.45
C ASN A 32 21.54 -3.01 -2.95
N ILE A 33 21.23 -3.93 -2.03
CA ILE A 33 20.77 -5.29 -2.35
C ILE A 33 19.44 -5.24 -3.12
N ASN A 34 18.50 -4.41 -2.65
CA ASN A 34 17.19 -4.32 -3.27
C ASN A 34 17.25 -3.68 -4.66
N SER A 35 18.07 -2.65 -4.87
CA SER A 35 18.30 -2.06 -6.19
C SER A 35 18.99 -3.02 -7.14
N TYR A 36 19.96 -3.80 -6.68
CA TYR A 36 20.57 -4.87 -7.48
C TYR A 36 19.52 -5.87 -7.97
N GLU A 37 18.72 -6.43 -7.05
CA GLU A 37 17.71 -7.41 -7.42
C GLU A 37 16.66 -6.81 -8.36
N TYR A 38 16.18 -5.60 -8.06
CA TYR A 38 15.19 -4.92 -8.89
C TYR A 38 15.66 -4.79 -10.34
N LEU A 39 16.91 -4.33 -10.54
CA LEU A 39 17.51 -4.19 -11.87
C LEU A 39 17.78 -5.55 -12.52
N LEU A 40 18.19 -6.56 -11.73
CA LEU A 40 18.39 -7.92 -12.21
C LEU A 40 17.07 -8.53 -12.73
N ARG A 41 15.94 -8.28 -12.06
CA ARG A 41 14.62 -8.74 -12.53
C ARG A 41 14.22 -8.11 -13.85
N ILE A 42 14.51 -6.82 -14.04
CA ILE A 42 14.31 -6.15 -15.34
C ILE A 42 15.19 -6.80 -16.41
N PHE A 43 16.48 -7.00 -16.12
CA PHE A 43 17.40 -7.65 -17.05
C PHE A 43 16.92 -9.05 -17.46
N GLN A 44 16.55 -9.90 -16.49
CA GLN A 44 16.07 -11.25 -16.74
C GLN A 44 14.80 -11.27 -17.60
N ALA A 45 13.87 -10.34 -17.35
CA ALA A 45 12.66 -10.24 -18.15
C ALA A 45 12.98 -9.88 -19.61
N LEU A 46 13.93 -8.97 -19.84
CA LEU A 46 14.39 -8.62 -21.19
C LEU A 46 15.18 -9.76 -21.86
N GLU A 47 15.96 -10.50 -21.09
CA GLU A 47 16.69 -11.68 -21.58
C GLU A 47 15.72 -12.75 -22.12
N ASN A 48 14.62 -12.98 -21.41
CA ASN A 48 13.58 -13.92 -21.84
C ASN A 48 12.92 -13.44 -23.14
N VAL A 49 12.65 -12.13 -23.30
CA VAL A 49 12.14 -11.59 -24.57
C VAL A 49 13.11 -11.90 -25.71
N VAL A 50 14.42 -11.64 -25.55
CA VAL A 50 15.41 -11.94 -26.60
C VAL A 50 15.39 -13.42 -26.97
N ARG A 51 15.34 -14.31 -25.97
CA ARG A 51 15.32 -15.76 -26.18
C ARG A 51 14.05 -16.22 -26.90
N ASP A 52 12.90 -15.69 -26.51
CA ASP A 52 11.59 -16.12 -26.97
C ASP A 52 11.27 -15.60 -28.36
N THR A 53 11.65 -14.35 -28.69
CA THR A 53 11.33 -13.74 -30.00
C THR A 53 12.41 -13.93 -31.05
N LEU A 54 13.70 -13.93 -30.68
CA LEU A 54 14.81 -14.03 -31.64
C LEU A 54 15.40 -15.45 -31.73
N HIS A 55 15.12 -16.33 -30.75
CA HIS A 55 15.74 -17.64 -30.64
C HIS A 55 17.29 -17.58 -30.67
N GLN A 56 17.86 -16.48 -30.18
CA GLN A 56 19.30 -16.21 -30.14
C GLN A 56 19.82 -16.28 -28.70
N ASP A 57 21.12 -16.52 -28.54
CA ASP A 57 21.79 -16.30 -27.26
C ASP A 57 21.64 -14.82 -26.90
N PRO A 58 20.98 -14.48 -25.78
CA PRO A 58 20.82 -13.09 -25.39
C PRO A 58 22.16 -12.34 -25.32
N ARG A 59 23.24 -13.00 -24.92
CA ARG A 59 24.58 -12.39 -24.83
C ARG A 59 25.16 -12.01 -26.19
N SER A 60 24.60 -12.53 -27.28
CA SER A 60 25.02 -12.22 -28.66
C SER A 60 24.25 -11.05 -29.29
N VAL A 61 23.13 -10.64 -28.69
CA VAL A 61 22.26 -9.57 -29.20
C VAL A 61 22.68 -8.23 -28.61
N SER A 62 22.99 -7.25 -29.46
CA SER A 62 23.09 -5.85 -29.07
C SER A 62 21.71 -5.21 -29.12
N LEU A 63 21.25 -4.64 -28.01
CA LEU A 63 20.07 -3.78 -28.04
C LEU A 63 20.31 -2.59 -28.99
N PRO A 64 19.28 -2.10 -29.70
CA PRO A 64 19.45 -0.95 -30.58
C PRO A 64 20.01 0.24 -29.80
N LYS A 65 20.98 0.97 -30.38
CA LYS A 65 21.66 2.11 -29.74
C LYS A 65 20.72 3.25 -29.29
N GLY A 66 19.44 3.21 -29.66
CA GLY A 66 18.38 4.13 -29.23
C GLY A 66 17.59 3.69 -27.99
N PHE A 67 17.79 2.47 -27.48
CA PHE A 67 17.11 1.92 -26.30
C PHE A 67 17.79 2.30 -24.97
N PHE A 68 18.64 3.32 -24.99
CA PHE A 68 19.28 3.89 -23.80
C PHE A 68 18.22 4.33 -22.77
N PRO A 69 18.24 3.89 -21.50
CA PRO A 69 19.32 3.24 -20.74
C PRO A 69 19.27 1.70 -20.58
N LEU A 70 18.40 0.99 -21.31
CA LEU A 70 18.24 -0.47 -21.16
C LEU A 70 19.49 -1.25 -21.59
N ASP A 71 20.24 -0.73 -22.56
CA ASP A 71 21.55 -1.24 -22.97
C ASP A 71 22.60 -1.19 -21.86
N GLN A 72 22.62 -0.15 -21.02
CA GLN A 72 23.55 -0.07 -19.89
C GLN A 72 23.26 -1.10 -18.79
N ILE A 73 21.98 -1.34 -18.48
CA ILE A 73 21.61 -2.46 -17.60
C ILE A 73 22.05 -3.77 -18.23
N TYR A 74 21.78 -3.94 -19.52
CA TYR A 74 22.09 -5.16 -20.24
C TYR A 74 23.57 -5.49 -20.22
N GLU A 75 24.44 -4.53 -20.55
CA GLU A 75 25.88 -4.72 -20.53
C GLU A 75 26.42 -4.91 -19.11
N LEU A 76 25.88 -4.19 -18.11
CA LEU A 76 26.32 -4.34 -16.72
C LEU A 76 26.07 -5.76 -16.19
N PHE A 77 24.86 -6.30 -16.39
CA PHE A 77 24.51 -7.63 -15.87
C PHE A 77 25.02 -8.78 -16.72
N LYS A 78 25.41 -8.51 -17.98
CA LYS A 78 26.17 -9.44 -18.80
C LYS A 78 27.58 -9.66 -18.26
N GLU A 79 28.21 -8.63 -17.70
CA GLU A 79 29.55 -8.70 -17.11
C GLU A 79 29.53 -9.13 -15.63
N TYR A 80 28.49 -8.77 -14.88
CA TYR A 80 28.36 -9.02 -13.44
C TYR A 80 27.02 -9.68 -13.08
N SER A 81 26.96 -11.01 -13.16
CA SER A 81 25.78 -11.78 -12.70
C SER A 81 25.69 -11.92 -11.19
N ASP A 82 26.76 -11.59 -10.47
CA ASP A 82 26.85 -11.69 -9.01
C ASP A 82 26.79 -10.32 -8.35
N TYR A 83 26.23 -10.29 -7.15
CA TYR A 83 26.11 -9.07 -6.35
C TYR A 83 27.48 -8.63 -5.83
N ASN A 84 27.91 -7.42 -6.19
CA ASN A 84 29.10 -6.79 -5.64
C ASN A 84 28.73 -5.77 -4.54
N PRO A 85 29.01 -6.05 -3.26
CA PRO A 85 28.68 -5.12 -2.17
C PRO A 85 29.41 -3.78 -2.24
N GLY A 86 30.49 -3.66 -3.03
CA GLY A 86 31.23 -2.41 -3.25
C GLY A 86 30.72 -1.55 -4.41
N TYR A 87 29.67 -1.99 -5.13
CA TYR A 87 29.08 -1.24 -6.24
C TYR A 87 27.77 -0.56 -5.83
N ALA A 88 27.60 0.72 -6.18
CA ALA A 88 26.45 1.55 -5.80
C ALA A 88 25.22 1.30 -6.70
N TYR A 89 24.61 0.12 -6.59
CA TYR A 89 23.39 -0.22 -7.34
C TYR A 89 22.22 0.70 -7.03
N GLY A 90 22.18 1.30 -5.83
CA GLY A 90 21.17 2.29 -5.48
C GLY A 90 21.28 3.57 -6.30
N ASP A 91 22.49 4.05 -6.59
CA ASP A 91 22.73 5.19 -7.48
C ASP A 91 22.44 4.82 -8.95
N LEU A 92 22.80 3.60 -9.34
CA LEU A 92 22.50 3.07 -10.67
C LEU A 92 20.99 3.00 -10.92
N TYR A 93 20.22 2.49 -9.97
CA TYR A 93 18.75 2.46 -10.04
C TYR A 93 18.17 3.86 -10.26
N THR A 94 18.59 4.83 -9.44
CA THR A 94 18.15 6.22 -9.57
C THR A 94 18.45 6.77 -10.96
N ARG A 95 19.68 6.57 -11.43
CA ARG A 95 20.08 7.01 -12.77
C ARG A 95 19.26 6.33 -13.85
N PHE A 96 19.07 5.02 -13.77
CA PHE A 96 18.29 4.25 -14.73
C PHE A 96 16.86 4.78 -14.88
N ILE A 97 16.14 4.98 -13.76
CA ILE A 97 14.76 5.47 -13.80
C ILE A 97 14.69 6.89 -14.39
N LEU A 98 15.63 7.77 -14.03
CA LEU A 98 15.69 9.13 -14.56
C LEU A 98 16.02 9.15 -16.04
N ASP A 99 17.06 8.43 -16.46
CA ASP A 99 17.50 8.35 -17.86
C ASP A 99 16.40 7.71 -18.73
N LEU A 100 15.67 6.72 -18.23
CA LEU A 100 14.56 6.09 -18.96
C LEU A 100 13.40 7.06 -19.13
N GLU A 101 12.99 7.76 -18.07
CA GLU A 101 11.91 8.75 -18.16
C GLU A 101 12.27 9.89 -19.12
N ASP A 102 13.52 10.38 -19.07
CA ASP A 102 13.99 11.49 -19.91
C ASP A 102 14.19 11.10 -21.39
N ASN A 103 14.29 9.81 -21.71
CA ASN A 103 14.42 9.30 -23.09
C ASN A 103 13.21 8.51 -23.60
N LEU A 104 12.15 8.37 -22.80
CA LEU A 104 10.97 7.55 -23.13
C LEU A 104 10.36 7.91 -24.50
N GLU A 105 10.15 9.19 -24.77
CA GLU A 105 9.58 9.64 -26.05
C GLU A 105 10.47 9.27 -27.25
N LYS A 106 11.80 9.35 -27.10
CA LYS A 106 12.72 8.93 -28.16
C LYS A 106 12.68 7.43 -28.38
N ILE A 107 12.49 6.64 -27.32
CA ILE A 107 12.32 5.19 -27.41
C ILE A 107 11.01 4.88 -28.17
N LYS A 108 9.90 5.55 -27.83
CA LYS A 108 8.60 5.39 -28.52
C LYS A 108 8.69 5.79 -29.99
N GLU A 109 9.31 6.93 -30.29
CA GLU A 109 9.55 7.39 -31.66
C GLU A 109 10.41 6.40 -32.44
N TYR A 110 11.50 5.90 -31.84
CA TYR A 110 12.36 4.89 -32.47
C TYR A 110 11.60 3.60 -32.80
N VAL A 111 10.84 3.05 -31.84
CA VAL A 111 10.03 1.83 -32.06
C VAL A 111 9.00 2.04 -33.17
N THR A 112 8.35 3.20 -33.17
CA THR A 112 7.32 3.54 -34.17
C THR A 112 7.92 3.67 -35.58
N ASN A 113 9.02 4.43 -35.72
CA ASN A 113 9.69 4.64 -37.00
C ASN A 113 10.26 3.33 -37.55
N GLU A 114 10.88 2.51 -36.69
CA GLU A 114 11.42 1.23 -37.10
C GLU A 114 10.32 0.27 -37.54
N ARG A 115 9.18 0.25 -36.86
CA ARG A 115 8.02 -0.55 -37.29
C ARG A 115 7.49 -0.10 -38.65
N LEU A 116 7.38 1.21 -38.88
CA LEU A 116 6.93 1.75 -40.16
C LEU A 116 7.88 1.36 -41.31
N ASN A 117 9.19 1.42 -41.07
CA ASN A 117 10.20 0.98 -42.04
C ASN A 117 10.06 -0.53 -42.35
N LEU A 118 9.87 -1.37 -41.32
CA LEU A 118 9.66 -2.81 -41.49
C LEU A 118 8.34 -3.13 -42.22
N GLU A 119 7.28 -2.35 -42.00
CA GLU A 119 6.02 -2.46 -42.74
C GLU A 119 6.21 -2.14 -44.23
N GLN A 120 6.92 -1.07 -44.56
CA GLN A 120 7.25 -0.71 -45.95
C GLN A 120 8.11 -1.80 -46.62
N ASP A 121 9.11 -2.31 -45.91
CA ASP A 121 9.93 -3.42 -46.41
C ASP A 121 9.09 -4.69 -46.62
N ASN A 122 8.14 -4.97 -45.73
CA ASN A 122 7.23 -6.10 -45.86
C ASN A 122 6.31 -5.98 -47.08
N GLU A 123 5.83 -4.78 -47.40
CA GLU A 123 5.06 -4.54 -48.63
C GLU A 123 5.91 -4.85 -49.87
N LEU A 124 7.17 -4.41 -49.89
CA LEU A 124 8.10 -4.70 -50.98
C LEU A 124 8.39 -6.21 -51.11
N GLN A 125 8.63 -6.92 -49.99
CA GLN A 125 8.86 -8.36 -50.03
C GLN A 125 7.61 -9.13 -50.45
N ARG A 126 6.41 -8.73 -50.01
CA ARG A 126 5.13 -9.32 -50.47
C ARG A 126 4.98 -9.18 -51.99
N ALA A 127 5.26 -7.99 -52.54
CA ALA A 127 5.24 -7.77 -53.98
C ALA A 127 6.24 -8.69 -54.72
N ARG A 128 7.45 -8.89 -54.17
CA ARG A 128 8.44 -9.83 -54.71
C ARG A 128 7.95 -11.27 -54.67
N VAL A 129 7.35 -11.73 -53.57
CA VAL A 129 6.78 -13.09 -53.45
C VAL A 129 5.71 -13.33 -54.51
N ILE A 130 4.82 -12.35 -54.74
CA ILE A 130 3.80 -12.42 -55.79
C ILE A 130 4.45 -12.55 -57.17
N ASN A 131 5.42 -11.68 -57.48
CA ASN A 131 6.13 -11.70 -58.76
C ASN A 131 6.86 -13.03 -59.01
N TYR A 132 7.63 -13.51 -58.02
CA TYR A 132 8.29 -14.81 -58.12
C TYR A 132 7.28 -15.95 -58.29
N THR A 133 6.16 -15.93 -57.57
CA THR A 133 5.11 -16.94 -57.71
C THR A 133 4.52 -16.96 -59.13
N SER A 134 4.26 -15.79 -59.72
CA SER A 134 3.82 -15.68 -61.12
C SER A 134 4.87 -16.19 -62.11
N ASN A 135 6.15 -15.87 -61.90
CA ASN A 135 7.23 -16.31 -62.81
C ASN A 135 7.54 -17.80 -62.70
N ILE A 136 7.42 -18.41 -61.50
CA ILE A 136 7.56 -19.86 -61.30
C ILE A 136 6.57 -20.63 -62.17
N ALA A 137 5.33 -20.12 -62.32
CA ALA A 137 4.31 -20.75 -63.15
C ALA A 137 4.63 -20.71 -64.66
N GLN A 138 5.51 -19.80 -65.10
CA GLN A 138 5.84 -19.56 -66.51
C GLN A 138 7.27 -19.98 -66.90
N SER A 139 8.07 -20.48 -65.96
CA SER A 139 9.49 -20.78 -66.18
C SER A 139 9.80 -22.26 -66.01
N GLU A 140 10.86 -22.73 -66.69
CA GLU A 140 11.37 -24.10 -66.60
C GLU A 140 12.87 -24.12 -66.28
N GLY A 141 13.36 -25.28 -65.82
CA GLY A 141 14.78 -25.54 -65.56
C GLY A 141 15.40 -24.57 -64.55
N THR A 142 16.57 -24.03 -64.88
CA THR A 142 17.35 -23.15 -63.99
C THR A 142 16.61 -21.88 -63.59
N VAL A 143 15.83 -21.28 -64.49
CA VAL A 143 15.09 -20.03 -64.22
C VAL A 143 14.01 -20.26 -63.17
N LYS A 144 13.32 -21.40 -63.23
CA LYS A 144 12.33 -21.80 -62.23
C LYS A 144 12.96 -21.90 -60.84
N LYS A 145 14.10 -22.59 -60.74
CA LYS A 145 14.84 -22.73 -59.48
C LYS A 145 15.28 -21.38 -58.90
N MET A 146 15.77 -20.46 -59.73
CA MET A 146 16.13 -19.11 -59.30
C MET A 146 14.92 -18.34 -58.74
N ASN A 147 13.74 -18.48 -59.35
CA ASN A 147 12.53 -17.86 -58.84
C ASN A 147 12.04 -18.50 -57.53
N GLU A 148 12.18 -19.82 -57.37
CA GLU A 148 11.90 -20.53 -56.12
C GLU A 148 12.82 -20.07 -54.98
N ASP A 149 14.12 -19.97 -55.23
CA ASP A 149 15.09 -19.46 -54.27
C ASP A 149 14.82 -17.99 -53.90
N GLY A 150 14.51 -17.14 -54.89
CA GLY A 150 14.14 -15.75 -54.68
C GLY A 150 12.87 -15.59 -53.85
N LYS A 151 11.86 -16.44 -54.10
CA LYS A 151 10.64 -16.50 -53.28
C LYS A 151 10.97 -16.88 -51.83
N ARG A 152 11.77 -17.93 -51.62
CA ARG A 152 12.17 -18.38 -50.28
C ARG A 152 12.88 -17.28 -49.50
N LEU A 153 13.83 -16.58 -50.12
CA LEU A 153 14.55 -15.46 -49.48
C LEU A 153 13.61 -14.30 -49.12
N ALA A 154 12.64 -13.97 -49.98
CA ALA A 154 11.65 -12.94 -49.67
C ALA A 154 10.70 -13.35 -48.52
N GLU A 155 10.31 -14.62 -48.45
CA GLU A 155 9.50 -15.17 -47.34
C GLU A 155 10.30 -15.28 -46.03
N GLU A 156 11.60 -15.53 -46.08
CA GLU A 156 12.51 -15.48 -44.93
C GLU A 156 12.63 -14.03 -44.42
N ALA A 157 12.86 -13.05 -45.30
CA ALA A 157 12.91 -11.64 -44.94
C ALA A 157 11.60 -11.13 -44.29
N LEU A 158 10.44 -11.57 -44.80
CA LEU A 158 9.14 -11.25 -44.17
C LEU A 158 9.05 -11.78 -42.73
N ARG A 159 9.53 -13.00 -42.49
CA ARG A 159 9.55 -13.61 -41.15
C ARG A 159 10.53 -12.88 -40.22
N GLU A 160 11.71 -12.55 -40.71
CA GLU A 160 12.71 -11.79 -39.95
C GLU A 160 12.21 -10.39 -39.57
N ASN A 161 11.58 -9.69 -40.52
CA ASN A 161 11.00 -8.37 -40.26
C ASN A 161 9.87 -8.43 -39.24
N ALA A 162 9.00 -9.45 -39.33
CA ALA A 162 7.93 -9.65 -38.35
C ALA A 162 8.50 -9.94 -36.95
N ALA A 163 9.48 -10.84 -36.83
CA ALA A 163 10.14 -11.15 -35.56
C ALA A 163 10.86 -9.93 -34.98
N ARG A 164 11.48 -9.09 -35.82
CA ARG A 164 12.13 -7.85 -35.38
C ARG A 164 11.13 -6.81 -34.87
N ALA A 165 9.99 -6.65 -35.55
CA ALA A 165 8.93 -5.74 -35.11
C ALA A 165 8.33 -6.20 -33.77
N GLU A 166 8.06 -7.50 -33.64
CA GLU A 166 7.58 -8.11 -32.39
C GLU A 166 8.59 -7.94 -31.24
N PHE A 167 9.87 -8.18 -31.51
CA PHE A 167 10.94 -8.00 -30.53
C PHE A 167 11.02 -6.58 -29.96
N LEU A 168 10.95 -5.56 -30.82
CA LEU A 168 11.01 -4.15 -30.39
C LEU A 168 9.86 -3.79 -29.45
N GLU A 169 8.65 -4.24 -29.79
CA GLU A 169 7.46 -3.99 -29.00
C GLU A 169 7.49 -4.82 -27.70
N ALA A 170 7.93 -6.08 -27.77
CA ALA A 170 8.07 -6.95 -26.60
C ALA A 170 9.09 -6.41 -25.60
N ILE A 171 10.22 -5.85 -26.04
CA ILE A 171 11.18 -5.20 -25.15
C ILE A 171 10.55 -4.02 -24.42
N ARG A 172 9.84 -3.13 -25.14
CA ARG A 172 9.19 -1.98 -24.51
C ARG A 172 8.15 -2.45 -23.50
N ARG A 173 7.23 -3.34 -23.91
CA ARG A 173 6.15 -3.85 -23.06
C ARG A 173 6.71 -4.51 -21.80
N THR A 174 7.63 -5.46 -21.96
CA THR A 174 8.23 -6.19 -20.85
C THR A 174 9.04 -5.27 -19.95
N GLY A 175 9.88 -4.40 -20.51
CA GLY A 175 10.67 -3.44 -19.73
C GLY A 175 9.81 -2.52 -18.86
N ILE A 176 8.78 -1.89 -19.44
CA ILE A 176 7.88 -1.00 -18.72
C ILE A 176 7.03 -1.76 -17.68
N LYS A 177 6.51 -2.94 -18.04
CA LYS A 177 5.74 -3.78 -17.11
C LYS A 177 6.58 -4.21 -15.93
N THR A 178 7.81 -4.69 -16.13
CA THR A 178 8.69 -5.14 -15.05
C THR A 178 9.19 -4.01 -14.16
N ILE A 179 9.10 -2.74 -14.59
CA ILE A 179 9.32 -1.60 -13.69
C ILE A 179 8.24 -1.57 -12.60
N TYR A 180 6.95 -1.72 -12.95
CA TYR A 180 5.86 -1.62 -11.98
C TYR A 180 5.51 -2.95 -11.32
N ALA A 181 5.47 -4.03 -12.09
CA ALA A 181 5.18 -5.39 -11.67
C ALA A 181 6.47 -6.16 -11.30
N ASN A 182 7.39 -5.51 -10.59
CA ASN A 182 8.68 -6.11 -10.24
C ASN A 182 8.53 -7.09 -9.06
N PRO A 183 8.84 -8.39 -9.22
CA PRO A 183 8.72 -9.38 -8.13
C PRO A 183 9.96 -9.38 -7.21
N ASN A 184 10.54 -8.21 -6.93
CA ASN A 184 11.65 -8.10 -5.98
C ASN A 184 11.20 -8.44 -4.56
N LYS A 185 12.14 -8.93 -3.75
CA LYS A 185 11.91 -9.32 -2.36
C LYS A 185 12.23 -8.20 -1.37
N GLY A 186 12.15 -6.95 -1.81
CA GLY A 186 12.52 -5.80 -1.00
C GLY A 186 11.67 -5.65 0.27
N LEU A 187 10.37 -5.96 0.17
CA LEU A 187 9.44 -5.92 1.30
C LEU A 187 9.69 -7.08 2.27
N GLU A 188 9.94 -8.28 1.76
CA GLU A 188 10.22 -9.48 2.55
C GLU A 188 11.52 -9.32 3.32
N ARG A 189 12.60 -8.84 2.67
CA ARG A 189 13.87 -8.55 3.35
C ARG A 189 13.71 -7.48 4.41
N ALA A 190 13.05 -6.37 4.09
CA ALA A 190 12.84 -5.28 5.04
C ALA A 190 11.98 -5.72 6.23
N GLY A 191 10.93 -6.49 5.99
CA GLY A 191 10.10 -7.09 7.05
C GLY A 191 10.91 -8.03 7.93
N LYS A 192 11.67 -8.96 7.34
CA LYS A 192 12.50 -9.92 8.08
C LYS A 192 13.59 -9.27 8.91
N MET A 193 14.15 -8.14 8.43
CA MET A 193 15.16 -7.36 9.14
C MET A 193 14.65 -6.72 10.43
N VAL A 194 13.34 -6.43 10.53
CA VAL A 194 12.72 -5.76 11.68
C VAL A 194 11.72 -6.63 12.45
N GLU A 195 11.55 -7.88 12.03
CA GLU A 195 10.63 -8.87 12.62
C GLU A 195 10.80 -8.98 14.14
N ASP A 196 12.04 -9.14 14.61
CA ASP A 196 12.37 -9.22 16.04
C ASP A 196 11.95 -7.96 16.81
N ILE A 197 12.15 -6.79 16.21
CA ILE A 197 11.71 -5.53 16.80
C ILE A 197 10.19 -5.53 16.94
N VAL A 198 9.44 -5.82 15.87
CA VAL A 198 7.97 -5.74 15.89
C VAL A 198 7.35 -6.82 16.80
N GLU A 199 7.96 -8.00 16.89
CA GLU A 199 7.52 -9.12 17.74
C GLU A 199 7.83 -8.95 19.23
N GLU A 200 9.01 -8.44 19.60
CA GLU A 200 9.44 -8.38 21.00
C GLU A 200 8.94 -7.12 21.72
N THR A 201 8.70 -6.03 20.97
CA THR A 201 8.49 -4.73 21.61
C THR A 201 7.04 -4.52 22.11
N LEU A 202 6.80 -4.46 23.43
CA LEU A 202 5.54 -4.02 24.09
C LEU A 202 5.19 -2.53 23.87
N HIS A 203 5.71 -1.96 22.79
CA HIS A 203 5.97 -0.55 22.67
C HIS A 203 4.94 0.15 21.79
N THR A 204 4.75 1.44 22.06
CA THR A 204 3.99 2.37 21.22
C THR A 204 4.60 2.45 19.82
N SER A 205 3.84 2.91 18.83
CA SER A 205 4.35 3.04 17.46
C SER A 205 5.58 3.93 17.32
N GLN A 206 5.71 4.96 18.17
CA GLN A 206 6.89 5.82 18.22
C GLN A 206 8.16 5.05 18.59
N GLU A 207 8.07 4.15 19.57
CA GLU A 207 9.21 3.37 20.05
C GLU A 207 9.63 2.30 19.02
N ILE A 208 8.67 1.72 18.28
CA ILE A 208 8.95 0.87 17.11
C ILE A 208 9.69 1.69 16.04
N GLU A 209 9.19 2.88 15.73
CA GLU A 209 9.79 3.79 14.75
C GLU A 209 11.25 4.11 15.10
N GLU A 210 11.51 4.49 16.35
CA GLU A 210 12.84 4.84 16.85
C GLU A 210 13.78 3.64 16.87
N THR A 211 13.29 2.46 17.26
CA THR A 211 14.12 1.24 17.36
C THR A 211 14.55 0.76 15.98
N ILE A 212 13.64 0.74 15.00
CA ILE A 212 13.96 0.46 13.60
C ILE A 212 14.95 1.51 13.08
N THR A 213 14.71 2.80 13.33
CA THR A 213 15.62 3.87 12.92
C THR A 213 17.04 3.67 13.45
N LYS A 214 17.18 3.27 14.72
CA LYS A 214 18.48 2.95 15.33
C LYS A 214 19.12 1.74 14.65
N ARG A 215 18.37 0.67 14.37
CA ARG A 215 18.88 -0.52 13.67
C ARG A 215 19.39 -0.15 12.27
N MET A 216 18.64 0.65 11.53
CA MET A 216 19.01 1.08 10.19
C MET A 216 20.32 1.89 10.18
N LYS A 217 20.65 2.60 11.26
CA LYS A 217 21.90 3.37 11.40
C LYS A 217 23.13 2.55 11.82
N ARG A 218 22.98 1.29 12.25
CA ARG A 218 24.12 0.49 12.77
C ARG A 218 25.22 0.23 11.73
N GLY A 219 24.91 0.34 10.44
CA GLY A 219 25.85 0.20 9.33
C GLY A 219 26.49 1.50 8.82
N SER A 220 26.20 2.68 9.39
CA SER A 220 26.68 3.99 8.89
C SER A 220 27.77 4.61 9.79
N GLY A 221 28.66 3.79 10.37
CA GLY A 221 29.72 4.25 11.26
C GLY A 221 30.85 4.98 10.51
N ILE A 222 31.70 5.72 11.25
CA ILE A 222 32.84 6.54 10.76
C ILE A 222 33.80 5.80 9.78
N LEU A 223 33.77 4.46 9.74
CA LEU A 223 34.60 3.61 8.88
C LEU A 223 33.91 3.10 7.60
N THR A 224 32.60 3.29 7.44
CA THR A 224 31.83 2.89 6.25
C THR A 224 31.33 4.16 5.56
N ARG A 225 31.99 4.56 4.47
CA ARG A 225 31.42 5.59 3.57
C ARG A 225 30.10 5.03 3.03
N ASP A 226 29.02 5.82 3.14
CA ASP A 226 27.76 5.50 2.45
C ASP A 226 28.08 5.29 0.96
N LEU A 227 27.70 4.14 0.44
CA LEU A 227 27.99 3.74 -0.93
C LEU A 227 27.08 4.49 -1.91
N ASN A 228 25.82 4.68 -1.53
CA ASN A 228 24.82 5.39 -2.33
C ASN A 228 24.64 6.83 -1.85
N LYS A 229 24.38 7.76 -2.78
CA LYS A 229 24.13 9.18 -2.48
C LYS A 229 22.87 9.40 -1.67
N THR A 230 21.88 8.53 -1.86
CA THR A 230 20.63 8.57 -1.11
C THR A 230 20.48 7.26 -0.36
N THR A 231 19.98 7.33 0.87
CA THR A 231 19.75 6.17 1.74
C THR A 231 18.37 6.29 2.38
N PRO A 232 17.75 5.20 2.85
CA PRO A 232 16.46 5.29 3.54
C PRO A 232 16.46 6.30 4.70
N GLN A 233 17.55 6.37 5.45
CA GLN A 233 17.73 7.28 6.59
C GLN A 233 17.83 8.73 6.14
N TYR A 234 18.52 9.00 5.03
CA TYR A 234 18.54 10.32 4.43
C TYR A 234 17.13 10.73 4.00
N GLU A 235 16.41 9.86 3.30
CA GLU A 235 15.04 10.10 2.83
C GLU A 235 14.04 10.29 3.97
N GLY A 236 14.27 9.65 5.12
CA GLY A 236 13.53 9.82 6.37
C GLY A 236 13.86 11.10 7.14
N SER A 237 14.97 11.77 6.83
CA SER A 237 15.42 12.95 7.57
C SER A 237 14.52 14.17 7.36
N GLY A 238 14.51 15.08 8.33
CA GLY A 238 13.79 16.35 8.21
C GLY A 238 14.30 17.21 7.04
N ILE A 239 15.60 17.12 6.73
CA ILE A 239 16.24 17.85 5.62
C ILE A 239 15.71 17.35 4.27
N ALA A 240 15.67 16.03 4.05
CA ALA A 240 15.15 15.48 2.80
C ALA A 240 13.65 15.79 2.63
N ARG A 241 12.86 15.72 3.71
CA ARG A 241 11.44 16.12 3.69
C ARG A 241 11.26 17.58 3.29
N PHE A 242 12.03 18.48 3.92
CA PHE A 242 12.00 19.91 3.59
C PHE A 242 12.46 20.18 2.15
N SER A 243 13.55 19.54 1.71
CA SER A 243 14.04 19.65 0.33
C SER A 243 12.99 19.18 -0.67
N ALA A 244 12.35 18.03 -0.44
CA ALA A 244 11.27 17.54 -1.31
C ALA A 244 10.09 18.52 -1.34
N MET A 245 9.78 19.18 -0.22
CA MET A 245 8.71 20.18 -0.13
C MET A 245 9.04 21.49 -0.85
N MET A 246 10.31 21.84 -1.01
CA MET A 246 10.74 23.09 -1.67
C MET A 246 11.28 22.90 -3.09
N SER A 247 11.60 21.65 -3.48
CA SER A 247 12.19 21.35 -4.77
C SER A 247 11.24 21.67 -5.92
N SER A 248 11.80 22.30 -6.97
CA SER A 248 11.15 22.47 -8.27
C SER A 248 10.90 21.13 -8.96
N THR A 249 11.70 20.11 -8.65
CA THR A 249 11.62 18.78 -9.25
C THR A 249 11.43 17.73 -8.16
N TYR A 250 10.32 17.00 -8.24
CA TYR A 250 9.92 15.97 -7.31
C TYR A 250 9.47 14.72 -8.08
N LYS A 251 10.31 13.68 -8.06
CA LYS A 251 10.10 12.40 -8.75
C LYS A 251 10.28 11.23 -7.74
N PRO A 252 9.25 10.86 -6.95
CA PRO A 252 9.40 9.97 -5.79
C PRO A 252 9.93 8.58 -6.11
N GLN A 253 9.53 8.02 -7.25
CA GLN A 253 9.93 6.67 -7.68
C GLN A 253 11.44 6.57 -7.99
N SER A 254 12.12 7.68 -8.29
CA SER A 254 13.54 7.64 -8.65
C SER A 254 14.51 7.37 -7.48
N THR A 255 14.03 7.29 -6.24
CA THR A 255 14.89 7.21 -5.04
C THR A 255 14.82 5.85 -4.34
N THR A 256 14.40 5.79 -3.08
CA THR A 256 14.30 4.54 -2.31
C THR A 256 12.96 3.83 -2.50
N SER A 257 11.99 4.47 -3.17
CA SER A 257 10.64 3.95 -3.37
C SER A 257 10.53 3.10 -4.64
N MET A 258 11.22 1.96 -4.66
CA MET A 258 11.14 0.98 -5.75
C MET A 258 9.76 0.33 -5.81
N ALA A 259 9.23 0.16 -7.02
CA ALA A 259 7.96 -0.53 -7.19
C ALA A 259 8.11 -2.03 -6.87
N SER A 260 7.05 -2.64 -6.38
CA SER A 260 7.05 -4.08 -6.08
C SER A 260 5.63 -4.66 -6.16
N ILE A 261 5.53 -5.97 -6.23
CA ILE A 261 4.26 -6.69 -6.05
C ILE A 261 4.05 -6.94 -4.54
N ARG A 262 2.80 -6.83 -4.07
CA ARG A 262 2.42 -7.30 -2.73
C ARG A 262 1.82 -8.69 -2.82
N THR A 263 2.48 -9.64 -2.19
CA THR A 263 2.04 -11.04 -2.11
C THR A 263 1.50 -11.34 -0.73
N TYR A 264 0.31 -11.95 -0.71
CA TYR A 264 -0.36 -12.47 0.47
C TYR A 264 -0.86 -13.88 0.19
N ASP A 265 -0.84 -14.75 1.19
CA ASP A 265 -1.16 -16.17 1.01
C ASP A 265 -2.56 -16.40 0.41
N TYR A 266 -3.56 -15.60 0.82
CA TYR A 266 -4.94 -15.71 0.31
C TYR A 266 -5.10 -15.36 -1.19
N LYS A 267 -4.09 -14.70 -1.78
CA LYS A 267 -4.04 -14.35 -3.21
C LYS A 267 -3.32 -15.41 -4.04
N LEU A 268 -2.80 -16.46 -3.41
CA LEU A 268 -2.07 -17.52 -4.09
C LEU A 268 -2.98 -18.73 -4.36
N ASP A 269 -2.72 -19.43 -5.46
CA ASP A 269 -3.34 -20.70 -5.77
C ASP A 269 -2.58 -21.87 -5.13
N VAL A 270 -2.98 -23.10 -5.43
CA VAL A 270 -2.36 -24.31 -4.88
C VAL A 270 -0.89 -24.51 -5.29
N ASN A 271 -0.44 -23.84 -6.35
CA ASN A 271 0.93 -23.88 -6.84
C ASN A 271 1.78 -22.73 -6.27
N GLY A 272 1.16 -21.80 -5.54
CA GLY A 272 1.82 -20.58 -5.08
C GLY A 272 1.83 -19.46 -6.12
N ASP A 273 1.07 -19.60 -7.21
CA ASP A 273 0.93 -18.57 -8.24
C ASP A 273 -0.19 -17.59 -7.89
N HIS A 274 -0.11 -16.36 -8.39
CA HIS A 274 -1.16 -15.37 -8.13
C HIS A 274 -2.49 -15.77 -8.79
N ARG A 275 -3.55 -15.83 -7.99
CA ARG A 275 -4.92 -16.14 -8.41
C ARG A 275 -5.42 -15.17 -9.48
N THR A 276 -5.88 -15.71 -10.61
CA THR A 276 -6.34 -14.89 -11.75
C THR A 276 -7.66 -14.17 -11.52
N ASP A 277 -8.46 -14.62 -10.54
CA ASP A 277 -9.73 -14.01 -10.14
C ASP A 277 -9.55 -12.82 -9.17
N ILE A 278 -8.35 -12.64 -8.62
CA ILE A 278 -8.01 -11.52 -7.73
C ILE A 278 -7.07 -10.57 -8.48
N PRO A 279 -7.31 -9.24 -8.47
CA PRO A 279 -6.40 -8.31 -9.12
C PRO A 279 -5.02 -8.26 -8.44
N MET A 280 -3.99 -8.05 -9.25
CA MET A 280 -2.62 -7.88 -8.76
C MET A 280 -2.49 -6.56 -7.99
N GLU A 281 -1.91 -6.59 -6.79
CA GLU A 281 -1.63 -5.38 -6.03
C GLU A 281 -0.19 -4.93 -6.21
N TYR A 282 -0.01 -3.76 -6.81
CA TYR A 282 1.29 -3.11 -6.92
C TYR A 282 1.51 -2.12 -5.77
N ARG A 283 2.76 -2.03 -5.33
CA ARG A 283 3.24 -1.03 -4.39
C ARG A 283 4.17 -0.07 -5.11
N PHE A 284 3.76 1.18 -5.24
CA PHE A 284 4.61 2.28 -5.67
C PHE A 284 4.04 3.62 -5.17
N GLY A 285 4.95 4.57 -4.88
CA GLY A 285 4.59 5.93 -4.47
C GLY A 285 3.86 6.71 -5.56
N THR A 286 3.49 7.95 -5.25
CA THR A 286 2.61 8.71 -6.14
C THR A 286 3.23 8.87 -7.52
N GLN A 287 2.41 8.69 -8.55
CA GLN A 287 2.81 8.93 -9.94
C GLN A 287 2.60 10.40 -10.34
N GLY A 288 2.06 11.22 -9.44
CA GLY A 288 2.09 12.67 -9.56
C GLY A 288 3.50 13.19 -9.26
N GLN A 289 4.06 13.97 -10.19
CA GLN A 289 5.40 14.54 -10.09
C GLN A 289 5.34 16.07 -10.20
N TYR A 290 6.35 16.74 -9.64
CA TYR A 290 6.69 18.09 -10.08
C TYR A 290 7.91 18.02 -11.00
N HIS A 291 7.80 18.59 -12.18
CA HIS A 291 8.93 18.78 -13.09
C HIS A 291 8.99 20.26 -13.44
N ASP A 292 10.10 20.92 -13.09
CA ASP A 292 10.28 22.37 -13.25
C ASP A 292 9.12 23.21 -12.68
N LYS A 293 8.69 22.86 -11.46
CA LYS A 293 7.58 23.45 -10.70
C LYS A 293 6.18 23.19 -11.29
N GLN A 294 6.07 22.46 -12.39
CA GLN A 294 4.79 22.08 -12.97
C GLN A 294 4.34 20.69 -12.49
N PRO A 295 3.09 20.56 -11.99
CA PRO A 295 2.55 19.25 -11.66
C PRO A 295 2.25 18.49 -12.96
N ARG A 296 2.69 17.24 -13.04
CA ARG A 296 2.42 16.32 -14.15
C ARG A 296 2.25 14.89 -13.63
N VAL A 297 1.77 13.98 -14.48
CA VAL A 297 1.87 12.55 -14.24
C VAL A 297 3.23 12.04 -14.75
N SER A 298 3.77 11.01 -14.10
CA SER A 298 4.96 10.28 -14.53
C SER A 298 4.78 9.75 -15.96
N PRO A 299 5.64 10.13 -16.93
CA PRO A 299 5.58 9.57 -18.28
C PRO A 299 5.68 8.04 -18.31
N LEU A 300 6.47 7.46 -17.40
CA LEU A 300 6.58 6.00 -17.26
C LEU A 300 5.26 5.34 -16.86
N PHE A 301 4.44 6.03 -16.05
CA PHE A 301 3.14 5.50 -15.65
C PHE A 301 2.13 5.57 -16.78
N GLU A 302 2.15 6.65 -17.56
CA GLU A 302 1.33 6.75 -18.77
C GLU A 302 1.67 5.62 -19.75
N ASP A 303 2.97 5.35 -19.97
CA ASP A 303 3.42 4.23 -20.80
C ASP A 303 2.98 2.88 -20.26
N PHE A 304 3.03 2.71 -18.94
CA PHE A 304 2.54 1.49 -18.27
C PHE A 304 1.04 1.27 -18.49
N LEU A 305 0.23 2.33 -18.48
CA LEU A 305 -1.20 2.24 -18.80
C LEU A 305 -1.44 1.93 -20.28
N GLU A 306 -0.65 2.48 -21.20
CA GLU A 306 -0.71 2.11 -22.62
C GLU A 306 -0.38 0.63 -22.84
N VAL A 307 0.69 0.14 -22.19
CA VAL A 307 1.09 -1.27 -22.27
C VAL A 307 -0.03 -2.18 -21.77
N GLN A 308 -0.66 -1.85 -20.63
CA GLN A 308 -1.80 -2.62 -20.12
C GLN A 308 -2.99 -2.63 -21.08
N GLN A 309 -3.28 -1.49 -21.72
CA GLN A 309 -4.35 -1.40 -22.71
C GLN A 309 -4.05 -2.30 -23.92
N LEU A 310 -2.82 -2.26 -24.44
CA LEU A 310 -2.39 -3.09 -25.56
C LEU A 310 -2.42 -4.58 -25.23
N GLU A 311 -2.00 -4.97 -24.01
CA GLU A 311 -2.07 -6.37 -23.56
C GLU A 311 -3.51 -6.86 -23.48
N ARG A 312 -4.42 -6.01 -23.03
CA ARG A 312 -5.85 -6.31 -22.97
C ARG A 312 -6.49 -6.43 -24.35
N GLU A 313 -6.13 -5.55 -25.29
CA GLU A 313 -6.62 -5.62 -26.67
C GLU A 313 -6.12 -6.89 -27.37
N ALA A 314 -4.89 -7.30 -27.09
CA ALA A 314 -4.32 -8.55 -27.59
C ALA A 314 -4.96 -9.79 -26.92
N ASN A 315 -5.36 -9.68 -25.65
CA ASN A 315 -5.96 -10.77 -24.87
C ASN A 315 -7.28 -10.31 -24.23
N PRO A 316 -8.37 -10.18 -25.01
CA PRO A 316 -9.64 -9.75 -24.47
C PRO A 316 -10.17 -10.79 -23.48
N PRO A 317 -10.65 -10.38 -22.30
CA PRO A 317 -11.22 -11.30 -21.32
C PRO A 317 -12.49 -11.96 -21.85
N LEU A 318 -12.70 -13.24 -21.51
CA LEU A 318 -13.79 -14.10 -22.01
C LEU A 318 -15.18 -13.77 -21.44
N GLY A 319 -15.36 -12.64 -20.74
CA GLY A 319 -16.61 -12.29 -20.04
C GLY A 319 -16.84 -10.78 -19.90
N PRO A 320 -17.96 -10.36 -19.27
CA PRO A 320 -18.23 -8.96 -19.01
C PRO A 320 -17.15 -8.41 -18.07
N SER A 321 -16.25 -7.62 -18.65
CA SER A 321 -15.15 -6.96 -17.96
C SER A 321 -15.28 -5.47 -18.21
N THR A 322 -15.09 -4.65 -17.18
CA THR A 322 -15.09 -3.20 -17.39
C THR A 322 -13.83 -2.81 -18.13
N ARG A 323 -13.86 -1.73 -18.93
CA ARG A 323 -12.68 -1.22 -19.66
C ARG A 323 -11.46 -0.90 -18.77
N ILE A 324 -11.64 -0.87 -17.45
CA ILE A 324 -10.59 -0.55 -16.48
C ILE A 324 -9.60 -1.71 -16.37
N THR A 325 -8.33 -1.43 -16.69
CA THR A 325 -7.19 -2.34 -16.47
C THR A 325 -6.52 -2.11 -15.12
N HIS A 326 -6.55 -0.88 -14.62
CA HIS A 326 -5.87 -0.50 -13.39
C HIS A 326 -6.71 0.46 -12.54
N ILE A 327 -6.75 0.24 -11.22
CA ILE A 327 -7.30 1.21 -10.27
C ILE A 327 -6.16 1.86 -9.48
N TYR A 328 -6.09 3.17 -9.55
CA TYR A 328 -5.17 3.98 -8.78
C TYR A 328 -5.90 4.63 -7.60
N PHE A 329 -5.77 4.03 -6.41
CA PHE A 329 -6.26 4.65 -5.18
C PHE A 329 -5.27 5.71 -4.71
N ASN A 330 -5.68 6.97 -4.83
CA ASN A 330 -4.92 8.14 -4.44
C ASN A 330 -5.24 8.53 -2.99
N ASN A 331 -4.23 8.49 -2.13
CA ASN A 331 -4.33 8.90 -0.72
C ASN A 331 -3.59 10.23 -0.46
N LEU A 332 -3.36 11.02 -1.51
CA LEU A 332 -2.90 12.41 -1.39
C LEU A 332 -4.09 13.32 -1.05
N GLY A 333 -3.80 14.50 -0.51
CA GLY A 333 -4.81 15.53 -0.32
C GLY A 333 -5.47 15.93 -1.64
N TYR A 334 -6.78 16.14 -1.64
CA TYR A 334 -7.55 16.61 -2.79
C TYR A 334 -7.98 18.07 -2.63
N ASP A 335 -8.51 18.42 -1.46
CA ASP A 335 -9.10 19.73 -1.14
C ASP A 335 -8.42 20.45 0.03
N ARG A 336 -7.21 19.99 0.42
CA ARG A 336 -6.41 20.62 1.48
C ARG A 336 -5.80 21.97 1.07
N ASP A 337 -5.85 22.95 1.96
CA ASP A 337 -5.37 24.31 1.73
C ASP A 337 -4.02 24.65 2.40
N ASP A 338 -3.53 23.78 3.27
CA ASP A 338 -2.24 23.94 3.93
C ASP A 338 -1.07 23.83 2.93
N MET A 339 0.14 24.21 3.32
CA MET A 339 1.27 24.31 2.38
C MET A 339 1.59 22.97 1.69
N GLU A 340 1.56 21.87 2.44
CA GLU A 340 1.74 20.52 1.89
C GLU A 340 0.49 20.10 1.12
N GLY A 341 -0.69 20.34 1.69
CA GLY A 341 -2.00 20.07 1.11
C GLY A 341 -2.19 20.65 -0.29
N LYS A 342 -1.81 21.91 -0.52
CA LYS A 342 -1.87 22.55 -1.84
C LYS A 342 -1.00 21.86 -2.89
N ARG A 343 0.18 21.36 -2.49
CA ARG A 343 1.04 20.62 -3.44
C ARG A 343 0.43 19.27 -3.77
N GLU A 344 -0.12 18.57 -2.77
CA GLU A 344 -0.82 17.30 -2.96
C GLU A 344 -2.07 17.44 -3.81
N SER A 345 -2.92 18.44 -3.53
CA SER A 345 -4.14 18.75 -4.28
C SER A 345 -3.86 18.93 -5.78
N ARG A 346 -2.82 19.69 -6.14
CA ARG A 346 -2.40 19.86 -7.54
C ARG A 346 -1.95 18.56 -8.21
N LEU A 347 -1.28 17.67 -7.47
CA LEU A 347 -0.89 16.35 -7.99
C LEU A 347 -2.12 15.46 -8.16
N SER A 348 -3.02 15.44 -7.18
CA SER A 348 -4.29 14.71 -7.23
C SER A 348 -5.12 15.13 -8.45
N MET A 349 -5.29 16.44 -8.68
CA MET A 349 -5.99 16.95 -9.87
C MET A 349 -5.34 16.48 -11.18
N LYS A 350 -3.99 16.47 -11.25
CA LYS A 350 -3.29 15.97 -12.43
C LYS A 350 -3.39 14.47 -12.64
N LEU A 351 -3.48 13.70 -11.56
CA LEU A 351 -3.76 12.28 -11.63
C LEU A 351 -5.19 12.03 -12.14
N HIS A 352 -6.20 12.77 -11.69
CA HIS A 352 -7.57 12.64 -12.22
C HIS A 352 -7.69 13.04 -13.69
N ASP A 353 -6.92 14.03 -14.14
CA ASP A 353 -6.83 14.38 -15.58
C ASP A 353 -6.34 13.19 -16.46
N LEU A 354 -5.74 12.15 -15.87
CA LEU A 354 -5.22 10.98 -16.59
C LEU A 354 -6.33 10.17 -17.27
N GLU A 355 -7.52 10.10 -16.68
CA GLU A 355 -8.66 9.33 -17.22
C GLU A 355 -9.11 9.83 -18.60
N LYS A 356 -8.89 11.12 -18.89
CA LYS A 356 -9.18 11.73 -20.20
C LYS A 356 -8.32 11.18 -21.33
N ARG A 357 -7.12 10.68 -21.01
CA ARG A 357 -6.13 10.17 -21.97
C ARG A 357 -5.97 8.66 -21.89
N HIS A 358 -6.28 8.08 -20.74
CA HIS A 358 -6.24 6.64 -20.47
C HIS A 358 -7.60 6.19 -19.94
N PRO A 359 -8.57 5.85 -20.81
CA PRO A 359 -9.90 5.40 -20.38
C PRO A 359 -9.87 4.04 -19.66
N ASN A 360 -8.71 3.40 -19.59
CA ASN A 360 -8.45 2.12 -18.96
C ASN A 360 -7.90 2.23 -17.53
N VAL A 361 -7.82 3.43 -16.95
CA VAL A 361 -7.51 3.64 -15.54
C VAL A 361 -8.69 4.29 -14.82
N ALA A 362 -8.92 3.88 -13.57
CA ALA A 362 -9.77 4.61 -12.63
C ALA A 362 -8.89 5.24 -11.55
N VAL A 363 -8.94 6.56 -11.41
CA VAL A 363 -8.23 7.31 -10.38
C VAL A 363 -9.24 7.72 -9.32
N ILE A 364 -9.05 7.23 -8.10
CA ILE A 364 -10.04 7.37 -7.01
C ILE A 364 -9.31 7.95 -5.82
N THR A 365 -9.72 9.14 -5.36
CA THR A 365 -9.13 9.74 -4.15
C THR A 365 -9.96 9.38 -2.94
N LEU A 366 -9.30 8.78 -1.94
CA LEU A 366 -9.92 8.36 -0.69
C LEU A 366 -9.21 8.99 0.53
N PRO A 367 -9.97 9.48 1.53
CA PRO A 367 -9.40 10.18 2.68
C PRO A 367 -8.45 9.31 3.49
N ALA A 368 -7.40 9.91 4.07
CA ALA A 368 -6.34 9.10 4.69
C ALA A 368 -5.56 9.73 5.88
N ASP A 369 -5.71 11.01 6.22
CA ASP A 369 -4.97 11.62 7.37
C ASP A 369 -5.68 12.81 8.04
N LYS A 370 -6.49 13.59 7.30
CA LYS A 370 -7.18 14.79 7.81
C LYS A 370 -8.70 14.64 7.79
N GLY A 371 -9.41 15.66 8.26
CA GLY A 371 -10.87 15.62 8.38
C GLY A 371 -11.29 14.53 9.38
N MET A 372 -12.18 13.63 8.95
CA MET A 372 -12.61 12.48 9.78
C MET A 372 -11.51 11.42 10.01
N MET A 373 -10.35 11.54 9.35
CA MET A 373 -9.18 10.69 9.58
C MET A 373 -8.15 11.32 10.53
N ASP A 374 -8.45 12.46 11.15
CA ASP A 374 -7.50 13.12 12.04
C ASP A 374 -7.18 12.25 13.26
N LYS A 375 -5.88 12.01 13.47
CA LYS A 375 -5.36 11.18 14.56
C LYS A 375 -5.82 11.58 15.97
N HIS A 376 -6.19 12.86 16.17
CA HIS A 376 -6.64 13.35 17.47
C HIS A 376 -8.04 12.87 17.83
N LEU A 377 -8.87 12.50 16.85
CA LEU A 377 -10.23 11.97 17.10
C LEU A 377 -10.23 10.65 17.85
N LEU A 378 -9.15 9.87 17.76
CA LEU A 378 -8.98 8.63 18.53
C LEU A 378 -9.02 8.85 20.04
N GLU A 379 -8.62 10.04 20.50
CA GLU A 379 -8.49 10.36 21.93
C GLU A 379 -9.73 11.08 22.48
N ASP A 380 -10.74 11.35 21.64
CA ASP A 380 -11.98 12.06 22.01
C ASP A 380 -13.16 11.09 22.17
N HIS A 381 -13.55 10.83 23.42
CA HIS A 381 -14.77 10.09 23.76
C HIS A 381 -15.78 10.93 24.56
N HIS A 382 -15.62 12.27 24.60
CA HIS A 382 -16.54 13.14 25.34
C HIS A 382 -17.81 13.44 24.56
N GLN A 383 -17.69 13.50 23.23
CA GLN A 383 -18.80 13.85 22.36
C GLN A 383 -19.64 12.63 22.05
N SER A 384 -20.94 12.85 22.00
CA SER A 384 -21.95 11.84 21.71
C SER A 384 -22.64 12.25 20.41
N ILE A 385 -22.35 11.51 19.33
CA ILE A 385 -22.84 11.73 17.98
C ILE A 385 -23.94 10.71 17.73
N ARG A 386 -25.13 11.12 17.27
CA ARG A 386 -26.17 10.15 16.92
C ARG A 386 -25.72 9.33 15.74
N VAL A 387 -26.02 8.03 15.75
CA VAL A 387 -25.68 7.11 14.65
C VAL A 387 -26.16 7.64 13.30
N GLN A 388 -27.41 8.15 13.22
CA GLN A 388 -27.94 8.73 11.99
C GLN A 388 -27.14 9.95 11.51
N ASP A 389 -26.78 10.86 12.42
CA ASP A 389 -25.99 12.05 12.06
C ASP A 389 -24.62 11.63 11.51
N ALA A 390 -24.02 10.56 12.05
CA ALA A 390 -22.76 10.02 11.54
C ALA A 390 -22.91 9.37 10.15
N ILE A 391 -24.00 8.65 9.90
CA ILE A 391 -24.32 8.09 8.57
C ILE A 391 -24.48 9.22 7.55
N ASP A 392 -25.28 10.24 7.87
CA ASP A 392 -25.55 11.37 6.99
C ASP A 392 -24.26 12.13 6.66
N ASP A 393 -23.40 12.35 7.66
CA ASP A 393 -22.12 13.03 7.51
C ASP A 393 -21.15 12.26 6.58
N ILE A 394 -21.05 10.93 6.76
CA ILE A 394 -20.18 10.08 5.93
C ILE A 394 -20.73 9.97 4.50
N LEU A 395 -22.05 9.77 4.37
CA LEU A 395 -22.73 9.70 3.08
C LEU A 395 -22.55 11.00 2.29
N ALA A 396 -22.70 12.15 2.94
CA ALA A 396 -22.50 13.46 2.32
C ALA A 396 -21.06 13.61 1.76
N ILE A 397 -20.04 13.05 2.43
CA ILE A 397 -18.68 13.07 1.87
C ILE A 397 -18.60 12.16 0.65
N ALA A 398 -19.11 10.93 0.76
CA ALA A 398 -19.00 9.92 -0.29
C ALA A 398 -19.76 10.29 -1.57
N ASN A 399 -20.92 10.92 -1.46
CA ASN A 399 -21.70 11.40 -2.61
C ASN A 399 -21.31 12.81 -3.10
N GLY A 400 -20.36 13.47 -2.42
CA GLY A 400 -19.84 14.78 -2.82
C GLY A 400 -20.67 16.00 -2.39
N THR A 401 -21.69 15.83 -1.56
CA THR A 401 -22.56 16.92 -1.07
C THR A 401 -22.07 17.59 0.21
N SER A 402 -21.04 17.04 0.87
CA SER A 402 -20.58 17.53 2.17
C SER A 402 -20.03 18.96 2.12
N PRO A 403 -20.45 19.83 3.07
CA PRO A 403 -19.96 21.20 3.17
C PRO A 403 -18.59 21.31 3.86
N ARG A 404 -17.98 20.19 4.30
CA ARG A 404 -16.70 20.19 5.01
C ARG A 404 -15.57 20.72 4.13
N ASP A 405 -14.62 21.42 4.74
CA ASP A 405 -13.45 21.99 4.06
C ASP A 405 -12.48 20.92 3.55
N ILE A 406 -12.29 19.85 4.33
CA ILE A 406 -11.37 18.76 4.00
C ILE A 406 -12.16 17.44 3.94
N LYS A 407 -12.39 16.98 2.72
CA LYS A 407 -13.07 15.71 2.41
C LYS A 407 -12.07 14.67 1.93
N ASP A 408 -11.05 15.09 1.16
CA ASP A 408 -10.09 14.21 0.50
C ASP A 408 -10.75 13.03 -0.23
N PHE A 409 -11.92 13.26 -0.84
CA PHE A 409 -12.73 12.25 -1.51
C PHE A 409 -13.09 12.73 -2.93
N HIS A 410 -12.76 11.93 -3.95
CA HIS A 410 -13.17 12.21 -5.33
C HIS A 410 -13.20 10.94 -6.18
N ILE A 411 -14.31 10.76 -6.91
CA ILE A 411 -14.51 9.77 -7.96
C ILE A 411 -15.11 10.54 -9.15
N SER A 412 -14.55 10.39 -10.34
CA SER A 412 -15.05 11.08 -11.54
C SER A 412 -16.42 10.54 -11.97
N ASP A 413 -17.20 11.37 -12.68
CA ASP A 413 -18.52 10.98 -13.16
C ASP A 413 -18.44 9.75 -14.09
N ASP A 414 -17.41 9.65 -14.93
CA ASP A 414 -17.16 8.48 -15.80
C ASP A 414 -17.00 7.19 -15.00
N ILE A 415 -16.27 7.22 -13.88
CA ILE A 415 -16.10 6.06 -13.00
C ILE A 415 -17.39 5.80 -12.21
N LYS A 416 -18.11 6.84 -11.77
CA LYS A 416 -19.42 6.68 -11.13
C LYS A 416 -20.45 6.04 -12.05
N GLN A 417 -20.42 6.32 -13.36
CA GLN A 417 -21.25 5.62 -14.35
C GLN A 417 -20.96 4.12 -14.40
N LEU A 418 -19.68 3.73 -14.30
CA LEU A 418 -19.29 2.31 -14.26
C LEU A 418 -19.70 1.62 -12.95
N LEU A 419 -19.72 2.36 -11.84
CA LEU A 419 -20.10 1.81 -10.53
C LEU A 419 -21.62 1.72 -10.36
N TYR A 420 -22.34 2.79 -10.70
CA TYR A 420 -23.75 2.97 -10.33
C TYR A 420 -24.71 2.93 -11.53
N GLY A 421 -24.18 2.81 -12.75
CA GLY A 421 -24.96 2.86 -13.98
C GLY A 421 -25.18 4.29 -14.48
N THR A 422 -25.61 4.40 -15.74
CA THR A 422 -25.88 5.67 -16.42
C THR A 422 -27.32 6.13 -16.19
N ASP A 423 -27.52 7.44 -16.09
CA ASP A 423 -28.84 8.07 -16.14
C ASP A 423 -28.76 9.33 -17.01
N GLU A 424 -29.32 9.25 -18.22
CA GLU A 424 -29.31 10.33 -19.23
C GLU A 424 -30.06 11.59 -18.76
N TYR A 425 -30.93 11.47 -17.75
CA TYR A 425 -31.68 12.59 -17.19
C TYR A 425 -30.98 13.26 -16.00
N SER A 426 -29.90 12.67 -15.49
CA SER A 426 -29.10 13.24 -14.42
C SER A 426 -28.11 14.29 -14.95
N GLU A 427 -27.83 15.34 -14.18
CA GLU A 427 -26.85 16.37 -14.54
C GLU A 427 -25.43 15.80 -14.70
N HIS A 428 -25.12 14.71 -13.99
CA HIS A 428 -23.80 14.07 -13.94
C HIS A 428 -23.65 12.85 -14.88
N GLY A 429 -24.72 12.45 -15.58
CA GLY A 429 -24.74 11.28 -16.46
C GLY A 429 -24.74 9.91 -15.76
N TYR A 430 -24.76 9.87 -14.42
CA TYR A 430 -24.79 8.63 -13.63
C TYR A 430 -26.01 8.59 -12.69
N ASN A 431 -26.42 7.37 -12.32
CA ASN A 431 -27.60 7.17 -11.48
C ASN A 431 -27.34 7.51 -10.00
N THR A 432 -27.71 8.71 -9.58
CA THR A 432 -27.55 9.20 -8.20
C THR A 432 -28.42 8.48 -7.17
N VAL A 433 -29.55 7.89 -7.60
CA VAL A 433 -30.41 7.06 -6.73
C VAL A 433 -29.71 5.74 -6.41
N THR A 434 -29.13 5.09 -7.43
CA THR A 434 -28.31 3.88 -7.26
C THR A 434 -27.06 4.17 -6.43
N GLU A 435 -26.36 5.29 -6.69
CA GLU A 435 -25.21 5.72 -5.88
C GLU A 435 -25.59 5.76 -4.39
N ASN A 436 -26.61 6.53 -4.02
CA ASN A 436 -27.00 6.64 -2.61
C ASN A 436 -27.47 5.30 -2.02
N THR A 437 -28.22 4.50 -2.79
CA THR A 437 -28.68 3.17 -2.34
C THR A 437 -27.50 2.26 -2.02
N VAL A 438 -26.50 2.21 -2.91
CA VAL A 438 -25.28 1.42 -2.70
C VAL A 438 -24.48 1.94 -1.51
N LEU A 439 -24.23 3.24 -1.44
CA LEU A 439 -23.44 3.84 -0.36
C LEU A 439 -24.08 3.63 1.01
N ILE A 440 -25.40 3.77 1.13
CA ILE A 440 -26.14 3.48 2.36
C ILE A 440 -26.01 2.01 2.74
N GLY A 441 -26.21 1.08 1.80
CA GLY A 441 -26.05 -0.35 2.08
C GLY A 441 -24.65 -0.72 2.58
N LEU A 442 -23.60 -0.16 1.96
CA LEU A 442 -22.21 -0.36 2.42
C LEU A 442 -21.95 0.25 3.80
N LEU A 443 -22.56 1.40 4.12
CA LEU A 443 -22.45 2.01 5.44
C LEU A 443 -23.18 1.19 6.50
N GLU A 444 -24.41 0.76 6.27
CA GLU A 444 -25.14 -0.09 7.20
C GLU A 444 -24.36 -1.37 7.52
N GLU A 445 -23.78 -2.02 6.51
CA GLU A 445 -22.91 -3.19 6.71
C GLU A 445 -21.64 -2.84 7.50
N THR A 446 -21.03 -1.68 7.26
CA THR A 446 -19.90 -1.18 8.07
C THR A 446 -20.27 -1.08 9.54
N PHE A 447 -21.38 -0.40 9.86
CA PHE A 447 -21.85 -0.22 11.24
C PHE A 447 -22.10 -1.59 11.90
N LYS A 448 -22.83 -2.48 11.22
CA LYS A 448 -23.11 -3.84 11.72
C LYS A 448 -21.83 -4.65 11.93
N LYS A 449 -20.84 -4.58 11.04
CA LYS A 449 -19.55 -5.29 11.18
C LYS A 449 -18.75 -4.80 12.38
N LEU A 450 -18.83 -3.50 12.69
CA LEU A 450 -18.17 -2.88 13.84
C LEU A 450 -19.01 -2.92 15.13
N GLY A 451 -20.13 -3.65 15.14
CA GLY A 451 -20.94 -3.88 16.33
C GLY A 451 -21.75 -2.67 16.78
N VAL A 452 -22.09 -1.77 15.86
CA VAL A 452 -23.02 -0.67 16.07
C VAL A 452 -24.28 -0.96 15.27
N ASP A 453 -25.44 -0.88 15.91
CA ASP A 453 -26.71 -1.09 15.24
C ASP A 453 -27.16 0.23 14.56
N PRO A 454 -27.22 0.27 13.21
CA PRO A 454 -27.57 1.48 12.46
C PRO A 454 -28.99 1.99 12.74
N ASP A 455 -29.90 1.11 13.18
CA ASP A 455 -31.31 1.43 13.40
C ASP A 455 -31.59 1.99 14.81
N THR A 456 -30.55 2.19 15.62
CA THR A 456 -30.69 2.64 17.00
C THR A 456 -30.67 4.15 17.14
N ARG A 457 -31.32 4.64 18.20
CA ARG A 457 -31.09 6.01 18.72
C ARG A 457 -29.80 6.11 19.55
N ALA A 458 -28.91 5.13 19.44
CA ALA A 458 -27.65 5.13 20.16
C ALA A 458 -26.75 6.26 19.66
N THR A 459 -25.72 6.52 20.43
CA THR A 459 -24.73 7.53 20.11
C THR A 459 -23.36 6.89 20.12
N ILE A 460 -22.49 7.39 19.26
CA ILE A 460 -21.10 6.98 19.13
C ILE A 460 -20.18 8.17 19.44
N SER A 461 -18.96 7.86 19.83
CA SER A 461 -17.89 8.83 20.02
C SER A 461 -17.22 9.23 18.70
N PRO A 462 -16.50 10.37 18.65
CA PRO A 462 -15.62 10.71 17.53
C PRO A 462 -14.62 9.62 17.17
N ALA A 463 -14.06 8.91 18.16
CA ALA A 463 -13.18 7.77 17.93
C ALA A 463 -13.88 6.62 17.19
N GLU A 464 -15.10 6.27 17.59
CA GLU A 464 -15.91 5.25 16.91
C GLU A 464 -16.30 5.70 15.50
N MET A 465 -16.67 6.97 15.31
CA MET A 465 -16.96 7.53 13.99
C MET A 465 -15.74 7.46 13.06
N GLN A 466 -14.53 7.75 13.57
CA GLN A 466 -13.29 7.59 12.81
C GLN A 466 -13.06 6.13 12.39
N ALA A 467 -13.25 5.16 13.31
CA ALA A 467 -13.09 3.74 13.00
C ALA A 467 -14.10 3.25 11.95
N ILE A 468 -15.36 3.67 12.07
CA ILE A 468 -16.42 3.44 11.08
C ILE A 468 -16.03 4.02 9.73
N TYR A 469 -15.64 5.29 9.69
CA TYR A 469 -15.26 5.94 8.45
C TYR A 469 -14.04 5.28 7.81
N PHE A 470 -13.06 4.90 8.62
CA PHE A 470 -11.87 4.18 8.18
C PHE A 470 -12.24 2.81 7.58
N HIS A 471 -13.08 2.02 8.25
CA HIS A 471 -13.53 0.73 7.74
C HIS A 471 -14.31 0.88 6.41
N PHE A 472 -15.24 1.83 6.37
CA PHE A 472 -16.03 2.13 5.17
C PHE A 472 -15.14 2.46 3.97
N VAL A 473 -14.23 3.44 4.09
CA VAL A 473 -13.44 3.87 2.93
C VAL A 473 -12.30 2.90 2.59
N LYS A 474 -11.67 2.25 3.58
CA LYS A 474 -10.50 1.38 3.35
C LYS A 474 -10.86 -0.05 3.02
N TYR A 475 -12.08 -0.48 3.33
CA TYR A 475 -12.53 -1.83 3.00
C TYR A 475 -13.86 -1.82 2.23
N GLU A 476 -15.02 -1.54 2.83
CA GLU A 476 -16.32 -1.77 2.16
C GLU A 476 -16.44 -1.08 0.79
N LEU A 477 -16.21 0.23 0.73
CA LEU A 477 -16.27 0.98 -0.53
C LEU A 477 -15.15 0.58 -1.48
N THR A 478 -13.93 0.40 -0.96
CA THR A 478 -12.78 -0.01 -1.77
C THR A 478 -12.99 -1.39 -2.40
N ASN A 479 -13.55 -2.34 -1.65
CA ASN A 479 -13.84 -3.69 -2.10
C ASN A 479 -14.96 -3.68 -3.13
N TYR A 480 -16.06 -2.94 -2.87
CA TYR A 480 -17.11 -2.74 -3.86
C TYR A 480 -16.58 -2.18 -5.19
N ILE A 481 -15.71 -1.17 -5.14
CA ILE A 481 -15.07 -0.58 -6.32
C ILE A 481 -14.26 -1.63 -7.08
N ILE A 482 -13.42 -2.41 -6.38
CA ILE A 482 -12.57 -3.44 -7.00
C ILE A 482 -13.42 -4.55 -7.61
N GLU A 483 -14.44 -5.04 -6.91
CA GLU A 483 -15.32 -6.12 -7.36
C GLU A 483 -16.24 -5.71 -8.52
N THR A 484 -16.63 -4.43 -8.56
CA THR A 484 -17.46 -3.89 -9.64
C THR A 484 -16.63 -3.61 -10.89
N LEU A 485 -15.45 -2.97 -10.73
CA LEU A 485 -14.60 -2.61 -11.86
C LEU A 485 -13.77 -3.79 -12.38
N LYS A 486 -13.48 -4.80 -11.56
CA LYS A 486 -12.70 -6.01 -11.93
C LYS A 486 -11.43 -5.68 -12.73
N PRO A 487 -10.54 -4.83 -12.18
CA PRO A 487 -9.31 -4.47 -12.90
C PRO A 487 -8.35 -5.66 -12.99
N ALA A 488 -7.36 -5.58 -13.86
CA ALA A 488 -6.24 -6.54 -13.81
C ALA A 488 -5.33 -6.27 -12.60
N SER A 489 -5.23 -5.00 -12.19
CA SER A 489 -4.38 -4.59 -11.09
C SER A 489 -4.87 -3.35 -10.36
N PHE A 490 -4.35 -3.10 -9.17
CA PHE A 490 -4.57 -1.85 -8.44
C PHE A 490 -3.34 -1.46 -7.62
N ASN A 491 -3.31 -0.22 -7.14
CA ASN A 491 -2.36 0.22 -6.13
C ASN A 491 -3.01 1.21 -5.16
N MET A 492 -2.47 1.28 -3.94
CA MET A 492 -2.85 2.28 -2.93
C MET A 492 -1.67 3.21 -2.67
N SER A 493 -1.75 4.42 -3.23
CA SER A 493 -0.62 5.33 -3.29
C SER A 493 -0.80 6.57 -2.43
N CYS A 494 0.22 6.86 -1.63
CA CYS A 494 0.45 8.21 -1.11
C CYS A 494 1.79 8.70 -1.66
N LYS A 495 2.38 9.73 -1.06
CA LYS A 495 3.67 10.28 -1.47
C LYS A 495 4.72 9.20 -1.81
N ASP A 496 4.93 8.29 -0.86
CA ASP A 496 5.85 7.16 -1.00
C ASP A 496 5.15 5.80 -0.89
N ALA A 497 3.82 5.72 -0.80
CA ALA A 497 3.07 4.47 -0.56
C ALA A 497 3.59 3.64 0.64
N ILE A 498 3.95 4.31 1.74
CA ILE A 498 4.41 3.68 2.99
C ILE A 498 3.47 3.96 4.16
N ASP A 499 3.06 5.21 4.34
CA ASP A 499 2.27 5.68 5.48
C ASP A 499 0.78 5.45 5.17
N ARG A 500 0.06 6.50 4.74
CA ARG A 500 -1.33 6.45 4.28
C ARG A 500 -1.65 5.28 3.32
N GLY A 501 -0.82 5.08 2.29
CA GLY A 501 -1.01 4.01 1.31
C GLY A 501 -0.70 2.61 1.89
N GLY A 502 0.33 2.51 2.73
CA GLY A 502 0.69 1.23 3.36
C GLY A 502 -0.35 0.75 4.37
N VAL A 503 -0.92 1.67 5.16
CA VAL A 503 -2.02 1.36 6.09
C VAL A 503 -3.30 0.98 5.34
N SER A 504 -3.64 1.68 4.25
CA SER A 504 -4.82 1.33 3.44
C SER A 504 -4.68 -0.08 2.87
N SER A 505 -3.51 -0.39 2.30
CA SER A 505 -3.20 -1.72 1.77
C SER A 505 -3.25 -2.79 2.86
N ALA A 506 -2.57 -2.59 3.99
CA ALA A 506 -2.54 -3.56 5.08
C ALA A 506 -3.94 -3.87 5.61
N TYR A 507 -4.78 -2.84 5.77
CA TYR A 507 -6.14 -3.02 6.26
C TYR A 507 -7.07 -3.68 5.23
N TYR A 508 -7.04 -3.25 3.97
CA TYR A 508 -7.82 -3.88 2.90
C TYR A 508 -7.53 -5.38 2.80
N ASN A 509 -6.24 -5.75 2.79
CA ASN A 509 -5.84 -7.15 2.68
C ASN A 509 -6.17 -7.95 3.95
N LEU A 510 -6.07 -7.36 5.14
CA LEU A 510 -6.53 -7.99 6.39
C LEU A 510 -8.02 -8.35 6.28
N MET A 511 -8.87 -7.37 5.99
CA MET A 511 -10.31 -7.57 5.94
C MET A 511 -10.73 -8.52 4.80
N LYS A 512 -10.12 -8.38 3.61
CA LYS A 512 -10.41 -9.26 2.47
C LYS A 512 -9.98 -10.70 2.75
N SER A 513 -8.85 -10.92 3.42
CA SER A 513 -8.40 -12.27 3.78
C SER A 513 -9.34 -12.98 4.76
N LEU A 514 -9.94 -12.23 5.70
CA LEU A 514 -10.97 -12.74 6.61
C LEU A 514 -12.24 -13.15 5.85
N GLU A 515 -12.67 -12.34 4.87
CA GLU A 515 -13.82 -12.63 4.02
C GLU A 515 -13.61 -13.85 3.11
N GLU A 516 -12.41 -14.01 2.55
CA GLU A 516 -12.03 -15.15 1.72
C GLU A 516 -11.80 -16.44 2.55
N GLY A 517 -11.89 -16.38 3.87
CA GLY A 517 -11.71 -17.53 4.76
C GLY A 517 -10.26 -18.03 4.86
N THR A 518 -9.29 -17.26 4.36
CA THR A 518 -7.85 -17.53 4.49
C THR A 518 -7.18 -16.30 5.10
N PRO A 519 -7.32 -16.09 6.42
CA PRO A 519 -6.80 -14.89 7.08
C PRO A 519 -5.28 -14.77 6.92
N ILE A 520 -4.80 -13.56 6.66
CA ILE A 520 -3.35 -13.30 6.68
C ILE A 520 -2.75 -13.61 8.05
N SER A 521 -1.49 -14.04 8.06
CA SER A 521 -0.75 -14.26 9.30
C SER A 521 -0.36 -12.94 9.99
N LYS A 522 0.02 -13.04 11.26
CA LYS A 522 0.58 -11.91 12.04
C LYS A 522 1.82 -11.34 11.35
N GLU A 523 2.67 -12.21 10.84
CA GLU A 523 3.92 -11.88 10.16
C GLU A 523 3.65 -11.16 8.83
N GLU A 524 2.67 -11.61 8.06
CA GLU A 524 2.21 -10.93 6.84
C GLU A 524 1.64 -9.55 7.14
N PHE A 525 0.83 -9.42 8.19
CA PHE A 525 0.27 -8.15 8.62
C PHE A 525 1.37 -7.16 9.08
N HIS A 526 2.34 -7.63 9.86
CA HIS A 526 3.50 -6.82 10.28
C HIS A 526 4.37 -6.41 9.11
N ARG A 527 4.63 -7.33 8.16
CA ARG A 527 5.32 -7.03 6.91
C ARG A 527 4.59 -5.95 6.13
N ALA A 528 3.27 -6.06 5.99
CA ALA A 528 2.45 -5.10 5.26
C ALA A 528 2.53 -3.68 5.84
N LEU A 529 2.62 -3.55 7.17
CA LEU A 529 2.75 -2.27 7.89
C LEU A 529 4.16 -1.72 7.92
N HIS A 530 5.17 -2.52 8.26
CA HIS A 530 6.49 -2.02 8.65
C HIS A 530 7.56 -2.14 7.57
N ALA A 531 7.42 -3.06 6.60
CA ALA A 531 8.45 -3.29 5.60
C ALA A 531 8.67 -2.07 4.69
N ALA A 532 7.60 -1.49 4.14
CA ALA A 532 7.72 -0.37 3.21
C ALA A 532 8.29 0.90 3.88
N PRO A 533 7.82 1.34 5.07
CA PRO A 533 8.47 2.43 5.80
C PRO A 533 9.95 2.18 6.10
N THR A 534 10.31 0.93 6.42
CA THR A 534 11.71 0.53 6.70
C THR A 534 12.55 0.66 5.44
N LEU A 535 12.07 0.12 4.33
CA LEU A 535 12.73 0.14 3.03
C LEU A 535 12.96 1.57 2.52
N VAL A 536 11.95 2.45 2.65
CA VAL A 536 11.99 3.76 2.01
C VAL A 536 12.58 4.84 2.90
N LYS A 537 12.25 4.84 4.19
CA LYS A 537 12.57 5.91 5.15
C LYS A 537 13.41 5.44 6.32
N GLY A 538 13.78 4.16 6.37
CA GLY A 538 14.62 3.60 7.43
C GLY A 538 13.96 3.61 8.80
N ARG A 539 12.62 3.56 8.87
CA ARG A 539 11.84 3.64 10.12
C ARG A 539 10.63 2.71 10.11
N GLY A 540 10.02 2.45 11.25
CA GLY A 540 8.70 1.80 11.33
C GLY A 540 7.55 2.67 10.82
N MET A 541 6.35 2.08 10.72
CA MET A 541 5.11 2.82 10.52
C MET A 541 4.91 3.85 11.65
N ASN A 542 4.51 5.06 11.29
CA ASN A 542 4.34 6.18 12.21
C ASN A 542 2.97 6.13 12.93
N HIS A 543 2.39 7.30 13.25
CA HIS A 543 1.08 7.44 13.89
C HIS A 543 -0.08 6.79 13.13
N HIS A 544 0.02 6.47 11.84
CA HIS A 544 -1.07 5.78 11.13
C HIS A 544 -1.36 4.38 11.67
N THR A 545 -0.43 3.76 12.40
CA THR A 545 -0.69 2.57 13.23
C THR A 545 -1.88 2.77 14.19
N LYS A 546 -2.09 3.98 14.70
CA LYS A 546 -3.20 4.31 15.61
C LYS A 546 -4.56 4.24 14.90
N LEU A 547 -4.63 4.67 13.65
CA LEU A 547 -5.87 4.66 12.86
C LEU A 547 -6.32 3.22 12.57
N ILE A 548 -5.39 2.40 12.08
CA ILE A 548 -5.68 0.98 11.84
C ILE A 548 -5.98 0.23 13.14
N TRP A 549 -5.27 0.56 14.23
CA TRP A 549 -5.54 -0.02 15.54
C TRP A 549 -6.98 0.25 15.99
N ASN A 550 -7.48 1.48 15.81
CA ASN A 550 -8.83 1.86 16.21
C ASN A 550 -9.89 1.06 15.43
N ALA A 551 -9.72 0.93 14.12
CA ALA A 551 -10.62 0.14 13.28
C ALA A 551 -10.59 -1.36 13.66
N VAL A 552 -9.40 -1.91 13.95
CA VAL A 552 -9.26 -3.31 14.41
C VAL A 552 -9.87 -3.52 15.79
N ASP A 553 -9.67 -2.61 16.75
CA ASP A 553 -10.30 -2.68 18.08
C ASP A 553 -11.82 -2.72 17.96
N MET A 554 -12.40 -1.78 17.20
CA MET A 554 -13.84 -1.72 17.01
C MET A 554 -14.40 -2.95 16.28
N TYR A 555 -13.67 -3.47 15.29
CA TYR A 555 -14.04 -4.71 14.59
C TYR A 555 -14.03 -5.92 15.52
N LEU A 556 -12.99 -6.08 16.35
CA LEU A 556 -12.90 -7.17 17.33
C LEU A 556 -14.04 -7.08 18.37
N ASN A 557 -14.38 -5.87 18.81
CA ASN A 557 -15.52 -5.65 19.69
C ASN A 557 -16.85 -6.01 19.00
N GLY A 558 -16.97 -5.75 17.70
CA GLY A 558 -18.12 -6.17 16.89
C GLY A 558 -18.25 -7.69 16.77
N LEU A 559 -17.13 -8.42 16.64
CA LEU A 559 -17.12 -9.88 16.66
C LEU A 559 -17.51 -10.45 18.03
N ASP A 560 -16.99 -9.88 19.11
CA ASP A 560 -17.29 -10.29 20.48
C ASP A 560 -18.80 -10.16 20.79
N LYS A 561 -19.43 -9.04 20.39
CA LYS A 561 -20.89 -8.85 20.49
C LYS A 561 -21.69 -9.91 19.73
N LYS A 562 -21.13 -10.47 18.65
CA LYS A 562 -21.75 -11.55 17.86
C LYS A 562 -21.39 -12.94 18.35
N GLY A 563 -20.54 -13.07 19.37
CA GLY A 563 -20.01 -14.35 19.85
C GLY A 563 -19.07 -15.04 18.86
N ILE A 564 -18.48 -14.28 17.93
CA ILE A 564 -17.55 -14.79 16.92
C ILE A 564 -16.13 -14.66 17.47
N GLN A 565 -15.39 -15.77 17.46
CA GLN A 565 -13.98 -15.76 17.88
C GLN A 565 -13.11 -15.22 16.73
N PRO A 566 -12.31 -14.16 16.96
CA PRO A 566 -11.39 -13.64 15.97
C PRO A 566 -10.15 -14.53 15.84
N GLU A 567 -9.32 -14.27 14.83
CA GLU A 567 -7.97 -14.81 14.77
C GLU A 567 -7.19 -14.43 16.05
N PRO A 568 -6.59 -15.41 16.78
CA PRO A 568 -6.01 -15.15 18.10
C PRO A 568 -4.95 -14.05 18.10
N TRP A 569 -4.14 -13.97 17.05
CA TRP A 569 -3.08 -12.99 16.93
C TRP A 569 -3.61 -11.54 16.81
N MET A 570 -4.83 -11.34 16.30
CA MET A 570 -5.42 -10.01 16.14
C MET A 570 -5.72 -9.38 17.50
N ALA A 571 -6.32 -10.16 18.42
CA ALA A 571 -6.57 -9.71 19.78
C ALA A 571 -5.26 -9.44 20.53
N GLU A 572 -4.27 -10.34 20.39
CA GLU A 572 -2.93 -10.14 20.95
C GLU A 572 -2.28 -8.85 20.42
N TRP A 573 -2.36 -8.62 19.10
CA TRP A 573 -1.84 -7.43 18.46
C TRP A 573 -2.53 -6.15 18.95
N ARG A 574 -3.87 -6.15 19.03
CA ARG A 574 -4.64 -5.03 19.58
C ARG A 574 -4.17 -4.70 21.00
N ASP A 575 -4.07 -5.68 21.89
CA ASP A 575 -3.73 -5.47 23.30
C ASP A 575 -2.27 -5.04 23.50
N LYS A 576 -1.40 -5.48 22.59
CA LYS A 576 0.01 -5.12 22.57
C LYS A 576 0.23 -3.68 22.10
N HIS A 577 -0.48 -3.26 21.05
CA HIS A 577 -0.27 -1.97 20.38
C HIS A 577 -1.28 -0.88 20.76
N ALA A 578 -2.10 -1.10 21.79
CA ALA A 578 -3.08 -0.14 22.31
C ALA A 578 -2.46 1.25 22.54
N PRO A 579 -2.91 2.29 21.80
CA PRO A 579 -2.47 3.66 22.01
C PRO A 579 -2.77 4.12 23.43
N ASN A 580 -1.98 5.08 23.91
CA ASN A 580 -2.30 5.80 25.14
C ASN A 580 -3.71 6.37 25.02
N HIS A 581 -4.42 6.48 26.15
CA HIS A 581 -5.76 7.08 26.21
C HIS A 581 -6.89 6.22 25.63
N THR A 582 -6.67 4.94 25.35
CA THR A 582 -7.72 4.01 24.90
C THR A 582 -8.24 3.14 26.05
N LYS A 583 -9.46 2.61 25.92
CA LYS A 583 -10.07 1.70 26.90
C LYS A 583 -9.18 0.48 27.18
N VAL A 584 -8.67 -0.16 26.12
CA VAL A 584 -7.77 -1.31 26.20
C VAL A 584 -6.53 -0.98 27.02
N ARG A 585 -5.90 0.18 26.77
CA ARG A 585 -4.71 0.59 27.50
C ARG A 585 -4.99 0.84 28.99
N ILE A 586 -6.10 1.50 29.30
CA ILE A 586 -6.50 1.79 30.69
C ILE A 586 -6.76 0.50 31.46
N LEU A 587 -7.49 -0.44 30.86
CA LEU A 587 -7.74 -1.76 31.47
C LEU A 587 -6.44 -2.50 31.74
N LYS A 588 -5.50 -2.50 30.77
CA LYS A 588 -4.17 -3.08 30.95
C LYS A 588 -3.37 -2.42 32.06
N ASP A 589 -3.38 -1.08 32.14
CA ASP A 589 -2.66 -0.35 33.18
C ASP A 589 -3.23 -0.63 34.59
N LEU A 590 -4.54 -0.87 34.70
CA LEU A 590 -5.23 -1.31 35.92
C LEU A 590 -4.89 -2.76 36.26
N ASP A 591 -4.93 -3.67 35.28
CA ASP A 591 -4.57 -5.08 35.47
C ASP A 591 -3.11 -5.25 35.90
N ASP A 592 -2.18 -4.52 35.27
CA ASP A 592 -0.78 -4.46 35.66
C ASP A 592 -0.60 -3.86 37.06
N TYR A 593 -1.44 -2.92 37.47
CA TYR A 593 -1.42 -2.37 38.82
C TYR A 593 -1.88 -3.41 39.84
N ILE A 594 -3.01 -4.08 39.58
CA ILE A 594 -3.60 -5.11 40.41
C ILE A 594 -2.63 -6.28 40.55
N GLY A 595 -2.12 -6.84 39.44
CA GLY A 595 -1.22 -8.00 39.45
C GLY A 595 0.11 -7.74 40.17
N LYS A 596 0.75 -6.59 39.93
CA LYS A 596 1.97 -6.20 40.66
C LYS A 596 1.71 -6.04 42.16
N ARG A 597 0.55 -5.48 42.52
CA ARG A 597 0.21 -5.33 43.94
C ARG A 597 -0.19 -6.63 44.61
N ASP A 598 -0.91 -7.51 43.93
CA ASP A 598 -1.30 -8.82 44.47
C ASP A 598 -0.06 -9.68 44.78
N THR A 599 0.95 -9.65 43.90
CA THR A 599 2.22 -10.41 44.04
C THR A 599 3.25 -9.79 44.98
N ASP A 600 3.14 -8.48 45.28
CA ASP A 600 4.01 -7.82 46.25
C ASP A 600 3.78 -8.39 47.67
N GLN A 601 4.72 -9.20 48.16
CA GLN A 601 4.76 -9.70 49.54
C GLN A 601 5.27 -8.65 50.55
N ARG A 602 5.72 -7.49 50.08
CA ARG A 602 6.21 -6.41 50.94
C ARG A 602 5.03 -5.54 51.40
N ASP A 603 4.39 -5.94 52.49
CA ASP A 603 3.52 -5.04 53.29
C ASP A 603 4.32 -3.88 53.92
N LYS A 604 5.66 -3.90 53.81
CA LYS A 604 6.60 -3.00 54.50
C LYS A 604 7.38 -2.06 53.57
N PHE A 605 6.77 -1.48 52.53
CA PHE A 605 7.37 -0.28 51.92
C PHE A 605 7.07 0.97 52.76
N GLY A 606 7.78 1.06 53.88
CA GLY A 606 8.05 2.29 54.65
C GLY A 606 6.86 2.88 55.41
N MET A 607 7.18 3.65 56.45
CA MET A 607 6.28 4.55 57.22
C MET A 607 5.48 5.58 56.37
N PHE A 608 5.42 5.44 55.04
CA PHE A 608 4.91 6.43 54.09
C PHE A 608 3.78 5.91 53.17
N ALA A 609 3.41 4.62 53.21
CA ALA A 609 2.24 4.13 52.48
C ALA A 609 0.95 4.53 53.23
N LYS A 610 0.29 5.61 52.78
CA LYS A 610 -0.90 6.18 53.43
C LYS A 610 -2.14 5.25 53.51
N PHE A 611 -2.18 4.14 52.76
CA PHE A 611 -3.32 3.23 52.71
C PHE A 611 -2.89 1.77 52.56
N ASP A 612 -3.70 0.87 53.14
CA ASP A 612 -3.52 -0.59 53.10
C ASP A 612 -3.60 -1.15 51.67
N LYS A 613 -2.88 -2.26 51.42
CA LYS A 613 -2.83 -2.96 50.13
C LYS A 613 -4.23 -3.36 49.66
N GLY A 614 -5.07 -3.90 50.55
CA GLY A 614 -6.43 -4.34 50.21
C GLY A 614 -7.31 -3.19 49.74
N ILE A 615 -7.16 -2.00 50.35
CA ILE A 615 -7.93 -0.79 49.98
C ILE A 615 -7.54 -0.31 48.58
N LYS A 616 -6.24 -0.31 48.25
CA LYS A 616 -5.74 0.06 46.92
C LYS A 616 -6.21 -0.91 45.83
N LEU A 617 -6.20 -2.21 46.12
CA LEU A 617 -6.69 -3.24 45.21
C LEU A 617 -8.20 -3.13 44.99
N SER A 618 -8.97 -2.88 46.05
CA SER A 618 -10.41 -2.65 45.97
C SER A 618 -10.73 -1.43 45.09
N ALA A 619 -10.05 -0.31 45.31
CA ALA A 619 -10.21 0.90 44.50
C ALA A 619 -9.85 0.67 43.02
N ALA A 620 -8.75 -0.05 42.74
CA ALA A 620 -8.34 -0.37 41.37
C ALA A 620 -9.33 -1.30 40.65
N ARG A 621 -9.84 -2.34 41.34
CA ARG A 621 -10.85 -3.25 40.79
C ARG A 621 -12.15 -2.53 40.47
N LYS A 622 -12.59 -1.64 41.37
CA LYS A 622 -13.73 -0.74 41.12
C LYS A 622 -13.54 0.10 39.85
N LEU A 623 -12.41 0.78 39.70
CA LEU A 623 -12.11 1.53 38.47
C LEU A 623 -12.11 0.64 37.22
N ARG A 624 -11.53 -0.56 37.32
CA ARG A 624 -11.49 -1.53 36.22
C ARG A 624 -12.89 -1.94 35.79
N ASP A 625 -13.74 -2.29 36.75
CA ASP A 625 -15.10 -2.74 36.48
C ASP A 625 -15.96 -1.62 35.86
N LEU A 626 -15.76 -0.38 36.30
CA LEU A 626 -16.41 0.81 35.73
C LEU A 626 -16.02 1.01 34.25
N VAL A 627 -14.73 0.88 33.92
CA VAL A 627 -14.25 1.02 32.53
C VAL A 627 -14.71 -0.15 31.66
N ALA A 628 -14.71 -1.37 32.21
CA ALA A 628 -15.13 -2.56 31.50
C ALA A 628 -16.62 -2.49 31.15
N ASN A 629 -17.45 -2.05 32.10
CA ASN A 629 -18.91 -2.03 32.03
C ASN A 629 -19.47 -0.62 32.26
N PRO A 630 -19.40 0.27 31.26
CA PRO A 630 -19.83 1.67 31.39
C PRO A 630 -21.34 1.82 31.63
N ASP A 631 -22.15 0.81 31.29
CA ASP A 631 -23.59 0.78 31.57
C ASP A 631 -23.92 0.65 33.07
N ASN A 632 -22.92 0.36 33.90
CA ASN A 632 -23.07 0.29 35.36
C ASN A 632 -22.96 1.72 35.92
N ASN A 633 -24.12 2.36 36.06
CA ASN A 633 -24.24 3.82 36.03
C ASN A 633 -23.63 4.63 37.17
N ASP A 634 -23.12 4.05 38.25
CA ASP A 634 -22.47 4.80 39.32
C ASP A 634 -21.56 3.86 40.13
N ILE A 635 -20.37 4.33 40.49
CA ILE A 635 -19.49 3.59 41.41
C ILE A 635 -19.29 4.36 42.70
N GLU A 636 -19.47 3.67 43.82
CA GLU A 636 -19.32 4.25 45.14
C GLU A 636 -17.99 3.80 45.77
N PHE A 637 -17.13 4.75 46.10
CA PHE A 637 -15.88 4.52 46.83
C PHE A 637 -16.08 4.84 48.31
N THR A 638 -15.52 4.01 49.20
CA THR A 638 -15.34 4.40 50.60
C THR A 638 -14.36 5.59 50.68
N PRO A 639 -14.39 6.41 51.75
CA PRO A 639 -13.41 7.50 51.92
C PRO A 639 -11.95 7.03 51.87
N LYS A 640 -11.68 5.80 52.30
CA LYS A 640 -10.34 5.21 52.25
C LYS A 640 -9.95 4.78 50.84
N GLU A 641 -10.87 4.21 50.07
CA GLU A 641 -10.64 3.88 48.66
C GLU A 641 -10.46 5.14 47.82
N TRP A 642 -11.28 6.16 48.04
CA TRP A 642 -11.12 7.47 47.42
C TRP A 642 -9.75 8.08 47.75
N GLY A 643 -9.35 8.03 49.02
CA GLY A 643 -8.03 8.43 49.45
C GLY A 643 -6.91 7.64 48.75
N ALA A 644 -7.12 6.35 48.50
CA ALA A 644 -6.17 5.49 47.79
C ALA A 644 -6.04 5.83 46.31
N LEU A 645 -7.02 6.49 45.68
CA LEU A 645 -6.91 6.99 44.31
C LEU A 645 -5.89 8.13 44.19
N ASN A 646 -5.48 8.76 45.29
CA ASN A 646 -4.36 9.72 45.29
C ASN A 646 -2.97 9.04 45.23
N ASP A 647 -2.90 7.70 45.19
CA ASP A 647 -1.66 7.01 44.84
C ASP A 647 -1.18 7.47 43.46
N LYS A 648 0.11 7.80 43.32
CA LYS A 648 0.67 8.38 42.09
C LYS A 648 0.27 7.62 40.82
N ARG A 649 0.20 6.28 40.88
CA ARG A 649 -0.15 5.47 39.71
C ARG A 649 -1.65 5.42 39.45
N LEU A 650 -2.47 5.20 40.49
CA LEU A 650 -3.93 5.21 40.35
C LEU A 650 -4.47 6.61 40.00
N SER A 651 -3.91 7.66 40.59
CA SER A 651 -4.25 9.05 40.29
C SER A 651 -3.98 9.38 38.83
N LYS A 652 -2.85 8.91 38.29
CA LYS A 652 -2.56 9.06 36.86
C LYS A 652 -3.60 8.34 36.01
N ILE A 653 -3.93 7.07 36.32
CA ILE A 653 -4.93 6.30 35.57
C ILE A 653 -6.30 6.99 35.62
N LEU A 654 -6.75 7.40 36.80
CA LEU A 654 -8.03 8.12 36.98
C LEU A 654 -8.04 9.44 36.21
N SER A 655 -6.96 10.22 36.27
CA SER A 655 -6.83 11.46 35.52
C SER A 655 -6.95 11.23 34.01
N GLU A 656 -6.38 10.13 33.50
CA GLU A 656 -6.53 9.77 32.09
C GLU A 656 -7.96 9.37 31.76
N MET A 657 -8.62 8.54 32.58
CA MET A 657 -10.02 8.14 32.40
C MET A 657 -10.97 9.35 32.33
N LEU A 658 -10.76 10.34 33.22
CA LEU A 658 -11.52 11.60 33.21
C LEU A 658 -11.20 12.46 31.99
N LYS A 659 -9.92 12.51 31.58
CA LYS A 659 -9.48 13.30 30.42
C LYS A 659 -10.02 12.74 29.11
N THR A 660 -10.22 11.44 28.99
CA THR A 660 -10.71 10.81 27.75
C THR A 660 -12.21 10.68 27.68
N GLY A 661 -12.91 10.78 28.82
CA GLY A 661 -14.37 10.66 28.88
C GLY A 661 -14.87 9.22 29.11
N PHE A 662 -13.99 8.26 29.41
CA PHE A 662 -14.44 6.90 29.78
C PHE A 662 -15.17 6.86 31.11
N VAL A 663 -14.86 7.82 31.99
CA VAL A 663 -15.54 8.02 33.25
C VAL A 663 -15.77 9.51 33.43
N THR A 664 -16.96 9.88 33.88
CA THR A 664 -17.29 11.25 34.24
C THR A 664 -17.14 11.49 35.74
N LYS A 665 -17.00 12.75 36.16
CA LYS A 665 -16.97 13.07 37.60
C LYS A 665 -18.28 12.69 38.28
N GLU A 666 -19.38 12.68 37.54
CA GLU A 666 -20.73 12.36 38.02
C GLU A 666 -20.91 10.86 38.31
N GLN A 667 -20.17 9.98 37.65
CA GLN A 667 -20.20 8.53 37.86
C GLN A 667 -19.41 8.08 39.10
N ILE A 668 -18.64 8.98 39.72
CA ILE A 668 -17.77 8.66 40.86
C ILE A 668 -18.34 9.28 42.14
N HIS A 669 -18.76 8.42 43.07
CA HIS A 669 -19.30 8.83 44.37
C HIS A 669 -18.38 8.43 45.52
N VAL A 670 -18.39 9.22 46.60
CA VAL A 670 -17.71 8.89 47.85
C VAL A 670 -18.75 8.71 48.94
N GLN A 671 -18.75 7.54 49.59
CA GLN A 671 -19.67 7.21 50.68
C GLN A 671 -19.72 8.33 51.73
N GLY A 672 -20.91 8.88 51.96
CA GLY A 672 -21.15 9.92 52.96
C GLY A 672 -20.78 11.35 52.53
N GLN A 673 -20.50 11.60 51.24
CA GLN A 673 -20.38 12.95 50.67
C GLN A 673 -21.44 13.15 49.55
N GLU A 674 -22.04 14.34 49.48
CA GLU A 674 -22.84 14.72 48.30
C GLU A 674 -21.94 14.78 47.04
N LYS A 675 -22.56 14.61 45.86
CA LYS A 675 -21.87 14.54 44.55
C LYS A 675 -20.73 15.56 44.46
N LEU A 676 -19.58 15.11 43.96
CA LEU A 676 -18.37 15.92 43.78
C LEU A 676 -18.65 17.13 42.87
N SER A 677 -19.11 18.23 43.47
CA SER A 677 -19.20 19.52 42.80
C SER A 677 -17.85 20.22 42.91
N HIS A 678 -17.14 20.28 41.78
CA HIS A 678 -16.11 21.29 41.48
C HIS A 678 -14.97 21.46 42.50
N SER A 679 -14.12 20.44 42.70
CA SER A 679 -12.66 20.68 42.87
C SER A 679 -11.83 19.41 42.70
N MET A 680 -11.21 19.29 41.53
CA MET A 680 -10.00 18.52 41.24
C MET A 680 -9.38 19.11 39.99
#